data_AF-A0A9D6PC75-F1
#
_entry.id   AF-A0A9D6PC75-F1
#
_cell.length_a   1.000
_cell.length_b   1.000
_cell.length_c   1.000
_cell.angle_alpha   90.00
_cell.angle_beta   90.00
_cell.angle_gamma   90.00
#
_symmetry.space_group_name_H-M   'P 1'
#
loop_
_entity.id
_entity.type
_entity.pdbx_description
1 polymer ?
#
loop_
_entity_poly.entity_id
_entity_poly.type
_entity_poly.pdbx_seq_one_letter_code
_entity_poly.pdbx_strand_id
1 'polypeptide(L)'
;MRNLLLCIISLFALFLTVGFFFRPSAQTNSFSFGMGGDFGVGSEANATLDKIAQSNLSFFLAVGDLSYGDATESDWCTYVKQRLGSTFSFEIVSGNHEDGDVPREGFIDNFAACLPHRLGTLTATYGREYYFDYQGLARFIMISPSIDYVSGTWDYSKGTSRYNFVSQAIDSARQAGISWVFVGMHKNCITTGNKSCEITEDLMNLLISKRVDVVFQGHDHNYQRSKQLAIGSGCQSVLAGQFNPSCVVNNSSTSSYQKGAGTIFVISGNAGKCCYNVVSSDTEAGYFATIVGNKSTRTNGFTKFTLSATRLDEQVISSVGTYSDSFSIVNEEGLSGTPPPTSTSTTCQNNPPLDAASVTLSLTLSSGGNFKIWTRLMSGVTSADSYYLQVDGGCPINVGDGATMPTNSWEWIDTIDGMSTPLTMNLAAGSHVVKLIEREQNVGIDRLLFTLDQACVPTGTGGNCLAVTPSISPLISPTLIPPSVNPTPSSTPLPTQNPSLTPTPSRIPTDTPIPTLRPSPSLTLTPAPTFSLPEKVVIIPEDDTYVSSDAKSRNFGKSEKIAVDGSPVQIAYLKFNLNNPGLVGRTIISARLKLKVTNESEGIQQVKAVTDTSWKENEITYLNRPEVSSAKLGEFNGGDRGDSIEVVLTNYVSSHVGRFISIAIDSSSKNGLDFKSKEARSDRPKLIIYVQ
;
A
#
# COMPACT_ATOMS: atom_id res chain seq x y z
N MET A 1 -9.95 -39.19 71.57
CA MET A 1 -9.24 -38.57 70.44
C MET A 1 -10.00 -38.86 69.16
N ARG A 2 -10.45 -37.80 68.48
CA ARG A 2 -10.88 -37.68 67.07
C ARG A 2 -11.95 -38.64 66.49
N ASN A 3 -13.09 -38.02 66.20
CA ASN A 3 -14.24 -38.47 65.42
C ASN A 3 -13.89 -38.90 63.99
N LEU A 4 -14.59 -39.92 63.48
CA LEU A 4 -14.91 -40.04 62.05
C LEU A 4 -16.08 -41.01 61.79
N LEU A 5 -17.02 -40.57 60.93
CA LEU A 5 -17.81 -41.38 59.96
C LEU A 5 -18.88 -42.35 60.54
N LEU A 6 -20.11 -42.52 60.04
CA LEU A 6 -20.73 -42.35 58.72
C LEU A 6 -22.25 -42.17 58.91
N CYS A 7 -22.88 -41.38 58.04
CA CYS A 7 -24.32 -41.34 57.78
C CYS A 7 -24.52 -41.37 56.25
N ILE A 8 -25.78 -41.53 55.78
CA ILE A 8 -26.29 -41.71 54.39
C ILE A 8 -26.72 -43.18 54.19
N ILE A 9 -27.97 -43.52 53.82
CA ILE A 9 -28.61 -43.31 52.51
C ILE A 9 -30.14 -43.22 52.63
N SER A 10 -30.77 -42.23 51.97
CA SER A 10 -31.84 -42.45 50.95
C SER A 10 -32.60 -41.15 50.62
N LEU A 11 -32.41 -40.62 49.41
CA LEU A 11 -33.54 -40.11 48.61
C LEU A 11 -33.15 -39.98 47.12
N PHE A 12 -33.90 -40.67 46.27
CA PHE A 12 -33.85 -40.60 44.80
C PHE A 12 -34.58 -39.32 44.34
N ALA A 13 -33.95 -38.55 43.45
CA ALA A 13 -34.60 -37.47 42.70
C ALA A 13 -34.32 -37.62 41.20
N LEU A 14 -35.40 -37.49 40.44
CA LEU A 14 -35.58 -37.63 39.00
C LEU A 14 -34.81 -36.54 38.24
N PHE A 15 -33.82 -36.90 37.41
CA PHE A 15 -33.13 -35.96 36.52
C PHE A 15 -33.86 -35.87 35.17
N LEU A 16 -34.52 -34.73 34.94
CA LEU A 16 -34.92 -34.27 33.61
C LEU A 16 -33.66 -33.71 32.93
N THR A 17 -33.15 -34.35 31.88
CA THR A 17 -32.03 -33.84 31.10
C THR A 17 -32.49 -32.68 30.21
N VAL A 18 -32.43 -31.45 30.73
CA VAL A 18 -32.39 -30.25 29.90
C VAL A 18 -31.01 -30.19 29.27
N GLY A 19 -30.93 -30.52 27.99
CA GLY A 19 -29.73 -30.28 27.18
C GLY A 19 -29.50 -28.78 27.08
N PHE A 20 -28.73 -28.21 28.01
CA PHE A 20 -28.09 -26.92 27.79
C PHE A 20 -27.11 -27.11 26.65
N PHE A 21 -27.53 -26.75 25.44
CA PHE A 21 -26.56 -26.31 24.44
C PHE A 21 -25.88 -25.10 25.04
N PHE A 22 -24.68 -25.30 25.59
CA PHE A 22 -23.71 -24.22 25.71
C PHE A 22 -23.48 -23.71 24.28
N ARG A 23 -24.23 -22.68 23.88
CA ARG A 23 -23.73 -21.77 22.85
C ARG A 23 -22.37 -21.33 23.39
N PRO A 24 -21.26 -21.52 22.64
CA PRO A 24 -20.03 -20.84 22.98
C PRO A 24 -20.41 -19.37 23.14
N SER A 25 -20.08 -18.76 24.29
CA SER A 25 -20.22 -17.31 24.40
C SER A 25 -19.47 -16.73 23.20
N ALA A 26 -20.12 -15.91 22.38
CA ALA A 26 -19.41 -15.10 21.39
C ALA A 26 -18.31 -14.37 22.16
N GLN A 27 -17.06 -14.76 21.95
CA GLN A 27 -15.92 -14.10 22.55
C GLN A 27 -16.02 -12.66 22.05
N THR A 28 -16.29 -11.72 22.96
CA THR A 28 -16.37 -10.30 22.61
C THR A 28 -14.96 -9.82 22.32
N ASN A 29 -14.47 -10.13 21.12
CA ASN A 29 -13.17 -9.66 20.64
C ASN A 29 -13.26 -8.14 20.56
N SER A 30 -12.75 -7.49 21.60
CA SER A 30 -12.65 -6.04 21.70
C SER A 30 -11.20 -5.71 21.98
N PHE A 31 -10.71 -4.67 21.32
CA PHE A 31 -9.35 -4.17 21.51
C PHE A 31 -9.34 -2.65 21.33
N SER A 32 -8.24 -2.03 21.75
CA SER A 32 -8.02 -0.60 21.47
C SER A 32 -6.67 -0.38 20.81
N PHE A 33 -6.60 0.63 19.95
CA PHE A 33 -5.36 1.07 19.32
C PHE A 33 -5.32 2.59 19.29
N GLY A 34 -4.12 3.15 19.16
CA GLY A 34 -3.93 4.59 18.97
C GLY A 34 -3.43 4.90 17.57
N MET A 35 -3.66 6.12 17.09
CA MET A 35 -3.01 6.67 15.91
C MET A 35 -2.62 8.13 16.10
N GLY A 36 -1.56 8.54 15.41
CA GLY A 36 -1.09 9.92 15.33
C GLY A 36 0.17 10.01 14.46
N GLY A 37 0.45 11.19 13.92
CA GLY A 37 1.65 11.46 13.11
C GLY A 37 2.48 12.58 13.72
N ASP A 38 3.62 12.87 13.07
CA ASP A 38 4.32 14.14 13.26
C ASP A 38 4.94 14.26 14.66
N PHE A 39 5.73 13.27 15.05
CA PHE A 39 6.29 13.16 16.40
C PHE A 39 7.51 14.08 16.61
N GLY A 40 8.56 13.87 15.84
CA GLY A 40 9.89 14.39 16.14
C GLY A 40 10.40 13.93 17.50
N VAL A 41 11.16 14.81 18.16
CA VAL A 41 11.63 14.65 19.54
C VAL A 41 11.35 15.93 20.34
N GLY A 42 11.25 15.82 21.67
CA GLY A 42 11.06 16.97 22.55
C GLY A 42 10.02 16.74 23.63
N SER A 43 9.71 17.78 24.42
CA SER A 43 8.78 17.71 25.55
C SER A 43 7.37 17.25 25.16
N GLU A 44 6.88 17.70 24.02
CA GLU A 44 5.54 17.41 23.50
C GLU A 44 5.46 15.94 23.05
N ALA A 45 6.45 15.50 22.26
CA ALA A 45 6.57 14.10 21.85
C ALA A 45 6.74 13.16 23.04
N ASN A 46 7.52 13.56 24.06
CA ASN A 46 7.66 12.83 25.32
C ASN A 46 6.28 12.64 25.98
N ALA A 47 5.55 13.74 26.17
CA ALA A 47 4.25 13.71 26.82
C ALA A 47 3.24 12.83 26.08
N THR A 48 3.26 12.85 24.74
CA THR A 48 2.41 11.99 23.92
C THR A 48 2.79 10.52 24.05
N LEU A 49 4.07 10.17 23.96
CA LEU A 49 4.53 8.79 24.15
C LEU A 49 4.22 8.27 25.56
N ASP A 50 4.35 9.11 26.59
CA ASP A 50 3.97 8.74 27.96
C ASP A 50 2.46 8.49 28.07
N LYS A 51 1.63 9.30 27.39
CA LYS A 51 0.18 9.06 27.32
C LYS A 51 -0.16 7.79 26.54
N ILE A 52 0.57 7.45 25.49
CA ILE A 52 0.41 6.18 24.76
C ILE A 52 0.65 5.01 25.71
N ALA A 53 1.76 5.03 26.47
CA ALA A 53 2.08 4.00 27.48
C ALA A 53 0.99 3.86 28.56
N GLN A 54 0.34 4.96 28.94
CA GLN A 54 -0.72 4.99 29.96
C GLN A 54 -2.10 4.58 29.43
N SER A 55 -2.28 4.42 28.12
CA SER A 55 -3.60 4.31 27.49
C SER A 55 -4.09 2.88 27.26
N ASN A 56 -3.32 1.86 27.70
CA ASN A 56 -3.66 0.44 27.59
C ASN A 56 -4.08 0.02 26.17
N LEU A 57 -3.24 0.38 25.20
CA LEU A 57 -3.46 0.09 23.78
C LEU A 57 -2.89 -1.30 23.43
N SER A 58 -3.52 -1.99 22.48
CA SER A 58 -2.96 -3.21 21.88
C SER A 58 -1.78 -2.92 20.96
N PHE A 59 -1.84 -1.79 20.24
CA PHE A 59 -0.78 -1.29 19.38
C PHE A 59 -1.02 0.20 19.08
N PHE A 60 -0.05 0.82 18.42
CA PHE A 60 -0.14 2.21 17.95
C PHE A 60 0.22 2.29 16.46
N LEU A 61 -0.44 3.16 15.70
CA LEU A 61 -0.17 3.45 14.30
C LEU A 61 0.43 4.86 14.16
N ALA A 62 1.72 4.95 13.86
CA ALA A 62 2.39 6.21 13.53
C ALA A 62 2.27 6.52 12.04
N VAL A 63 1.48 7.54 11.71
CA VAL A 63 1.13 7.91 10.33
C VAL A 63 2.09 8.92 9.72
N GLY A 64 3.38 8.58 9.72
CA GLY A 64 4.45 9.37 9.08
C GLY A 64 4.99 10.53 9.92
N ASP A 65 6.10 11.07 9.42
CA ASP A 65 6.91 12.12 10.01
C ASP A 65 7.37 11.78 11.44
N LEU A 66 8.37 10.90 11.48
CA LEU A 66 8.86 10.24 12.67
C LEU A 66 9.87 11.12 13.40
N SER A 67 11.10 11.25 12.90
CA SER A 67 12.17 11.97 13.62
C SER A 67 12.44 13.38 13.13
N TYR A 68 12.00 13.76 11.93
CA TYR A 68 12.31 15.05 11.29
C TYR A 68 13.83 15.32 11.14
N GLY A 69 14.67 14.29 11.19
CA GLY A 69 16.13 14.46 11.25
C GLY A 69 16.65 15.04 12.57
N ASP A 70 15.79 15.31 13.55
CA ASP A 70 16.18 15.81 14.87
C ASP A 70 16.90 14.73 15.71
N ALA A 71 16.73 13.47 15.33
CA ALA A 71 17.43 12.31 15.87
C ALA A 71 17.73 11.32 14.74
N THR A 72 18.82 10.56 14.88
CA THR A 72 19.07 9.42 13.98
C THR A 72 17.93 8.41 14.09
N GLU A 73 17.68 7.64 13.04
CA GLU A 73 16.58 6.66 13.03
C GLU A 73 16.72 5.64 14.17
N SER A 74 17.95 5.22 14.48
CA SER A 74 18.25 4.32 15.60
C SER A 74 17.99 4.97 16.97
N ASP A 75 18.35 6.24 17.13
CA ASP A 75 18.11 6.97 18.39
C ASP A 75 16.63 7.21 18.60
N TRP A 76 15.90 7.55 17.53
CA TRP A 76 14.46 7.74 17.58
C TRP A 76 13.71 6.44 17.91
N CYS A 77 14.10 5.31 17.29
CA CYS A 77 13.59 4.00 17.67
C CYS A 77 13.87 3.67 19.14
N THR A 78 15.06 4.00 19.64
CA THR A 78 15.42 3.81 21.05
C THR A 78 14.56 4.68 21.96
N TYR A 79 14.36 5.94 21.57
CA TYR A 79 13.53 6.93 22.26
C TYR A 79 12.06 6.48 22.40
N VAL A 80 11.48 5.85 21.36
CA VAL A 80 10.15 5.23 21.42
C VAL A 80 10.15 4.01 22.35
N LYS A 81 11.08 3.07 22.16
CA LYS A 81 11.17 1.83 22.96
C LYS A 81 11.41 2.06 24.45
N GLN A 82 12.15 3.11 24.81
CA GLN A 82 12.39 3.46 26.20
C GLN A 82 11.11 3.84 26.95
N ARG A 83 10.09 4.37 26.25
CA ARG A 83 8.80 4.76 26.85
C ARG A 83 7.76 3.68 26.75
N LEU A 84 7.65 3.03 25.59
CA LEU A 84 6.59 2.06 25.32
C LEU A 84 6.99 0.61 25.65
N GLY A 85 8.27 0.38 25.89
CA GLY A 85 8.84 -0.96 26.00
C GLY A 85 9.25 -1.51 24.63
N SER A 86 10.27 -2.37 24.62
CA SER A 86 10.84 -2.93 23.39
C SER A 86 9.92 -3.89 22.65
N THR A 87 8.86 -4.39 23.31
CA THR A 87 7.90 -5.37 22.79
C THR A 87 6.60 -4.75 22.28
N PHE A 88 6.28 -3.50 22.65
CA PHE A 88 5.05 -2.84 22.20
C PHE A 88 5.05 -2.64 20.68
N SER A 89 3.92 -2.94 20.03
CA SER A 89 3.78 -2.80 18.59
C SER A 89 3.48 -1.35 18.24
N PHE A 90 4.51 -0.66 17.75
CA PHE A 90 4.44 0.70 17.25
C PHE A 90 4.61 0.65 15.73
N GLU A 91 3.49 0.49 15.03
CA GLU A 91 3.45 0.30 13.59
C GLU A 91 3.66 1.63 12.87
N ILE A 92 4.43 1.64 11.77
CA ILE A 92 4.82 2.88 11.09
C ILE A 92 4.42 2.87 9.60
N VAL A 93 4.19 4.05 9.04
CA VAL A 93 4.19 4.30 7.59
C VAL A 93 4.93 5.60 7.31
N SER A 94 5.54 5.73 6.12
CA SER A 94 6.37 6.87 5.75
C SER A 94 5.57 8.16 5.65
N GLY A 95 6.12 9.24 6.22
CA GLY A 95 5.80 10.61 5.83
C GLY A 95 6.78 11.16 4.81
N ASN A 96 6.67 12.45 4.49
CA ASN A 96 7.63 13.11 3.60
C ASN A 96 8.97 13.33 4.28
N HIS A 97 9.06 13.29 5.61
CA HIS A 97 10.33 13.35 6.33
C HIS A 97 11.07 11.98 6.36
N GLU A 98 10.49 10.91 5.82
CA GLU A 98 11.12 9.56 5.74
C GLU A 98 11.44 9.08 4.30
N ASP A 99 11.37 9.99 3.33
CA ASP A 99 11.56 9.69 1.91
C ASP A 99 13.03 9.37 1.53
N GLY A 100 13.98 9.68 2.41
CA GLY A 100 15.41 9.51 2.19
C GLY A 100 16.10 10.66 1.46
N ASP A 101 15.44 11.82 1.28
CA ASP A 101 16.06 13.04 0.76
C ASP A 101 16.76 13.87 1.85
N VAL A 102 17.59 14.83 1.41
CA VAL A 102 18.64 15.50 2.18
C VAL A 102 18.44 17.02 2.22
N PRO A 103 18.59 17.65 3.42
CA PRO A 103 19.38 17.17 4.56
C PRO A 103 18.64 16.24 5.54
N ARG A 104 18.93 14.94 5.41
CA ARG A 104 18.63 13.77 6.24
C ARG A 104 17.51 13.95 7.26
N GLU A 105 16.28 13.80 6.82
CA GLU A 105 15.16 13.72 7.77
C GLU A 105 14.91 12.26 8.21
N GLY A 106 15.04 11.30 7.29
CA GLY A 106 15.13 9.88 7.64
C GLY A 106 14.90 8.94 6.46
N PHE A 107 15.32 7.69 6.60
CA PHE A 107 14.95 6.61 5.68
C PHE A 107 13.97 5.66 6.37
N ILE A 108 12.77 5.51 5.80
CA ILE A 108 11.73 4.66 6.39
C ILE A 108 12.20 3.22 6.71
N ASP A 109 13.07 2.64 5.87
CA ASP A 109 13.55 1.27 6.04
C ASP A 109 14.41 1.11 7.31
N ASN A 110 15.11 2.18 7.73
CA ASN A 110 15.89 2.16 8.98
C ASN A 110 14.96 2.13 10.20
N PHE A 111 13.89 2.94 10.19
CA PHE A 111 12.87 2.91 11.24
C PHE A 111 12.16 1.55 11.27
N ALA A 112 11.81 1.00 10.10
CA ALA A 112 11.15 -0.29 9.98
C ALA A 112 12.01 -1.43 10.54
N ALA A 113 13.33 -1.38 10.32
CA ALA A 113 14.26 -2.36 10.86
C ALA A 113 14.31 -2.35 12.40
N CYS A 114 14.22 -1.18 13.02
CA CYS A 114 14.26 -1.07 14.48
C CYS A 114 12.88 -1.08 15.16
N LEU A 115 11.77 -0.80 14.46
CA LEU A 115 10.40 -0.91 14.96
C LEU A 115 9.59 -1.90 14.09
N PRO A 116 9.94 -3.19 14.11
CA PRO A 116 9.36 -4.16 13.19
C PRO A 116 7.90 -4.45 13.51
N HIS A 117 7.14 -4.78 12.46
CA HIS A 117 5.79 -5.31 12.56
C HIS A 117 5.73 -6.57 13.44
N ARG A 118 4.70 -6.67 14.30
CA ARG A 118 4.51 -7.82 15.21
C ARG A 118 3.06 -8.28 15.36
N LEU A 119 2.15 -7.77 14.54
CA LEU A 119 0.71 -8.00 14.71
C LEU A 119 0.17 -9.18 13.88
N GLY A 120 1.06 -9.96 13.26
CA GLY A 120 0.71 -11.21 12.60
C GLY A 120 1.23 -11.25 11.17
N THR A 121 0.38 -11.72 10.26
CA THR A 121 0.72 -11.79 8.85
C THR A 121 0.64 -10.41 8.22
N LEU A 122 1.73 -10.02 7.59
CA LEU A 122 1.86 -8.78 6.84
C LEU A 122 1.81 -9.08 5.35
N THR A 123 1.08 -8.27 4.59
CA THR A 123 1.16 -8.26 3.12
C THR A 123 1.89 -7.02 2.64
N ALA A 124 2.76 -7.16 1.64
CA ALA A 124 3.58 -6.12 1.02
C ALA A 124 4.65 -5.50 1.95
N THR A 125 5.06 -4.25 1.71
CA THR A 125 6.27 -3.66 2.27
C THR A 125 5.97 -2.78 3.48
N TYR A 126 6.33 -3.28 4.66
CA TYR A 126 6.20 -2.55 5.93
C TYR A 126 6.87 -1.17 5.87
N GLY A 127 6.22 -0.17 6.48
CA GLY A 127 6.66 1.22 6.43
C GLY A 127 6.26 1.98 5.16
N ARG A 128 5.90 1.31 4.06
CA ARG A 128 5.62 2.00 2.78
C ARG A 128 4.21 1.75 2.24
N GLU A 129 3.87 0.49 1.98
CA GLU A 129 2.56 0.06 1.49
C GLU A 129 2.34 -1.36 1.97
N TYR A 130 1.42 -1.55 2.92
CA TYR A 130 1.16 -2.85 3.52
C TYR A 130 -0.24 -2.94 4.10
N TYR A 131 -0.69 -4.15 4.38
CA TYR A 131 -1.83 -4.34 5.27
C TYR A 131 -1.65 -5.56 6.18
N PHE A 132 -2.38 -5.53 7.29
CA PHE A 132 -2.50 -6.65 8.21
C PHE A 132 -3.92 -6.72 8.77
N ASP A 133 -4.32 -7.92 9.18
CA ASP A 133 -5.60 -8.19 9.83
C ASP A 133 -5.36 -8.42 11.32
N TYR A 134 -6.17 -7.80 12.17
CA TYR A 134 -6.06 -7.94 13.61
C TYR A 134 -7.30 -8.62 14.20
N GLN A 135 -7.07 -9.76 14.86
CA GLN A 135 -8.09 -10.61 15.51
C GLN A 135 -9.28 -10.99 14.61
N GLY A 136 -9.10 -11.01 13.28
CA GLY A 136 -10.17 -11.23 12.30
C GLY A 136 -11.27 -10.15 12.30
N LEU A 137 -11.07 -9.06 13.05
CA LEU A 137 -12.08 -8.03 13.29
C LEU A 137 -11.86 -6.80 12.42
N ALA A 138 -10.61 -6.41 12.22
CA ALA A 138 -10.23 -5.21 11.49
C ALA A 138 -9.07 -5.44 10.53
N ARG A 139 -9.13 -4.80 9.36
CA ARG A 139 -8.01 -4.67 8.43
C ARG A 139 -7.44 -3.26 8.51
N PHE A 140 -6.13 -3.15 8.61
CA PHE A 140 -5.38 -1.90 8.57
C PHE A 140 -4.54 -1.87 7.30
N ILE A 141 -4.83 -0.93 6.41
CA ILE A 141 -4.13 -0.74 5.14
C ILE A 141 -3.31 0.55 5.26
N MET A 142 -1.99 0.44 5.28
CA MET A 142 -1.09 1.56 5.49
C MET A 142 -0.37 1.89 4.19
N ILE A 143 -0.50 3.13 3.71
CA ILE A 143 -0.01 3.57 2.39
C ILE A 143 0.72 4.92 2.46
N SER A 144 1.56 5.17 1.46
CA SER A 144 2.43 6.36 1.38
C SER A 144 2.29 7.10 0.05
N PRO A 145 1.11 7.66 -0.26
CA PRO A 145 0.90 8.42 -1.48
C PRO A 145 1.78 9.66 -1.53
N SER A 146 2.35 9.89 -2.71
CA SER A 146 3.15 11.09 -3.02
C SER A 146 4.36 11.28 -2.11
N ILE A 147 4.95 10.15 -1.67
CA ILE A 147 6.25 10.12 -1.00
C ILE A 147 7.34 9.87 -2.04
N ASP A 148 8.36 10.74 -2.04
CA ASP A 148 9.43 10.81 -3.02
C ASP A 148 10.64 9.95 -2.64
N TYR A 149 10.43 8.64 -2.51
CA TYR A 149 11.51 7.75 -2.15
C TYR A 149 12.69 7.82 -3.13
N VAL A 150 13.86 7.37 -2.68
CA VAL A 150 15.05 7.21 -3.53
C VAL A 150 14.73 6.45 -4.82
N SER A 151 13.88 5.42 -4.76
CA SER A 151 13.46 4.61 -5.91
C SER A 151 12.41 5.26 -6.83
N GLY A 152 11.97 6.49 -6.51
CA GLY A 152 10.94 7.23 -7.23
C GLY A 152 9.70 7.50 -6.38
N THR A 153 8.88 8.44 -6.86
CA THR A 153 7.63 8.83 -6.22
C THR A 153 6.64 7.67 -6.20
N TRP A 154 6.00 7.46 -5.05
CA TRP A 154 4.95 6.46 -4.93
C TRP A 154 3.60 7.06 -5.31
N ASP A 155 3.23 6.85 -6.59
CA ASP A 155 2.00 7.34 -7.20
C ASP A 155 0.81 6.38 -7.00
N TYR A 156 -0.32 6.94 -6.56
CA TYR A 156 -1.59 6.25 -6.31
C TYR A 156 -2.72 6.85 -7.17
N SER A 157 -2.39 7.54 -8.26
CA SER A 157 -3.37 7.99 -9.26
C SER A 157 -4.16 6.81 -9.82
N LYS A 158 -5.38 7.07 -10.30
CA LYS A 158 -6.28 6.01 -10.76
C LYS A 158 -5.62 5.15 -11.84
N GLY A 159 -5.66 3.83 -11.63
CA GLY A 159 -5.14 2.84 -12.57
C GLY A 159 -3.68 2.42 -12.33
N THR A 160 -2.94 3.10 -11.44
CA THR A 160 -1.61 2.63 -11.04
C THR A 160 -1.68 1.32 -10.26
N SER A 161 -0.56 0.59 -10.19
CA SER A 161 -0.48 -0.64 -9.40
C SER A 161 -0.81 -0.42 -7.92
N ARG A 162 -0.42 0.73 -7.36
CA ARG A 162 -0.68 1.09 -5.95
C ARG A 162 -2.12 1.48 -5.69
N TYR A 163 -2.76 2.20 -6.60
CA TYR A 163 -4.21 2.43 -6.54
C TYR A 163 -4.98 1.10 -6.53
N ASN A 164 -4.59 0.19 -7.42
CA ASN A 164 -5.19 -1.14 -7.52
C ASN A 164 -4.91 -1.99 -6.26
N PHE A 165 -3.71 -1.91 -5.69
CA PHE A 165 -3.39 -2.53 -4.41
C PHE A 165 -4.35 -2.08 -3.30
N VAL A 166 -4.56 -0.78 -3.15
CA VAL A 166 -5.49 -0.23 -2.15
C VAL A 166 -6.90 -0.75 -2.38
N SER A 167 -7.40 -0.67 -3.61
CA SER A 167 -8.74 -1.19 -3.95
C SER A 167 -8.88 -2.68 -3.60
N GLN A 168 -7.91 -3.51 -3.97
CA GLN A 168 -7.93 -4.95 -3.74
C GLN A 168 -7.79 -5.31 -2.25
N ALA A 169 -6.99 -4.56 -1.50
CA ALA A 169 -6.85 -4.74 -0.05
C ALA A 169 -8.16 -4.45 0.68
N ILE A 170 -8.92 -3.44 0.23
CA ILE A 170 -10.26 -3.15 0.76
C ILE A 170 -11.24 -4.27 0.37
N ASP A 171 -11.30 -4.63 -0.91
CA ASP A 171 -12.26 -5.62 -1.43
C ASP A 171 -12.06 -6.99 -0.79
N SER A 172 -10.81 -7.45 -0.66
CA SER A 172 -10.50 -8.73 -0.04
C SER A 172 -10.80 -8.77 1.47
N ALA A 173 -10.78 -7.63 2.17
CA ALA A 173 -11.22 -7.59 3.57
C ALA A 173 -12.72 -7.83 3.67
N ARG A 174 -13.50 -7.21 2.78
CA ARG A 174 -14.95 -7.38 2.74
C ARG A 174 -15.32 -8.81 2.35
N GLN A 175 -14.61 -9.40 1.38
CA GLN A 175 -14.79 -10.81 1.00
C GLN A 175 -14.46 -11.77 2.15
N ALA A 176 -13.45 -11.46 2.96
CA ALA A 176 -13.08 -12.22 4.15
C ALA A 176 -14.04 -12.01 5.34
N GLY A 177 -15.07 -11.18 5.21
CA GLY A 177 -16.02 -10.88 6.29
C GLY A 177 -15.45 -10.01 7.41
N ILE A 178 -14.36 -9.29 7.15
CA ILE A 178 -13.73 -8.41 8.13
C ILE A 178 -14.64 -7.20 8.40
N SER A 179 -14.94 -6.99 9.68
CA SER A 179 -15.96 -6.04 10.13
C SER A 179 -15.58 -4.57 9.98
N TRP A 180 -14.29 -4.26 10.03
CA TRP A 180 -13.76 -2.89 9.96
C TRP A 180 -12.60 -2.80 8.98
N VAL A 181 -12.58 -1.78 8.13
CA VAL A 181 -11.47 -1.49 7.23
C VAL A 181 -11.01 -0.07 7.47
N PHE A 182 -9.74 0.06 7.79
CA PHE A 182 -9.05 1.32 8.01
C PHE A 182 -7.97 1.52 6.95
N VAL A 183 -7.79 2.77 6.54
CA VAL A 183 -6.68 3.16 5.67
C VAL A 183 -5.89 4.26 6.34
N GLY A 184 -4.58 4.07 6.56
CA GLY A 184 -3.70 5.07 7.15
C GLY A 184 -2.63 5.56 6.18
N MET A 185 -2.37 6.85 6.19
CA MET A 185 -1.36 7.50 5.37
C MET A 185 -0.88 8.79 6.02
N HIS A 186 0.19 9.39 5.50
CA HIS A 186 0.69 10.63 6.06
C HIS A 186 -0.06 11.87 5.55
N LYS A 187 0.00 12.12 4.23
CA LYS A 187 -0.47 13.34 3.57
C LYS A 187 -1.99 13.47 3.51
N ASN A 188 -2.48 14.70 3.32
CA ASN A 188 -3.90 15.06 3.32
C ASN A 188 -4.49 15.19 1.89
N CYS A 189 -5.84 15.23 1.80
CA CYS A 189 -6.54 15.73 0.62
C CYS A 189 -7.43 16.93 0.95
N ILE A 190 -8.47 16.67 1.73
CA ILE A 190 -9.31 17.70 2.34
C ILE A 190 -8.71 18.08 3.69
N THR A 191 -8.60 19.37 3.97
CA THR A 191 -8.08 19.90 5.23
C THR A 191 -8.41 21.39 5.36
N THR A 192 -8.60 21.87 6.57
CA THR A 192 -8.68 23.31 6.87
C THR A 192 -7.37 23.87 7.41
N GLY A 193 -6.29 23.09 7.35
CA GLY A 193 -4.98 23.44 7.86
C GLY A 193 -4.10 24.14 6.84
N ASN A 194 -2.82 23.78 6.86
CA ASN A 194 -1.78 24.37 6.03
C ASN A 194 -1.50 23.57 4.76
N LYS A 195 -2.08 22.37 4.64
CA LYS A 195 -1.78 21.43 3.54
C LYS A 195 -2.83 21.53 2.45
N SER A 196 -2.53 20.92 1.31
CA SER A 196 -3.39 20.84 0.13
C SER A 196 -3.67 19.38 -0.22
N CYS A 197 -4.37 19.14 -1.33
CA CYS A 197 -4.55 17.78 -1.78
C CYS A 197 -3.31 17.20 -2.45
N GLU A 198 -2.55 16.44 -1.66
CA GLU A 198 -1.30 15.81 -2.10
C GLU A 198 -1.44 14.32 -2.37
N ILE A 199 -2.52 13.67 -1.90
CA ILE A 199 -2.76 12.23 -2.13
C ILE A 199 -3.51 11.93 -3.44
N THR A 200 -3.87 12.98 -4.18
CA THR A 200 -4.82 13.00 -5.32
C THR A 200 -6.30 12.83 -4.94
N GLU A 201 -7.18 13.49 -5.70
CA GLU A 201 -8.63 13.31 -5.59
C GLU A 201 -9.05 11.89 -5.98
N ASP A 202 -8.33 11.23 -6.89
CA ASP A 202 -8.61 9.86 -7.34
C ASP A 202 -8.55 8.87 -6.18
N LEU A 203 -7.46 8.91 -5.40
CA LEU A 203 -7.31 8.05 -4.23
C LEU A 203 -8.35 8.40 -3.17
N MET A 204 -8.55 9.68 -2.85
CA MET A 204 -9.58 10.10 -1.89
C MET A 204 -10.96 9.55 -2.27
N ASN A 205 -11.37 9.71 -3.53
CA ASN A 205 -12.68 9.26 -4.01
C ASN A 205 -12.78 7.72 -4.10
N LEU A 206 -11.67 7.00 -4.31
CA LEU A 206 -11.65 5.55 -4.15
C LEU A 206 -12.04 5.14 -2.72
N LEU A 207 -11.41 5.74 -1.71
CA LEU A 207 -11.66 5.39 -0.31
C LEU A 207 -13.11 5.65 0.11
N ILE A 208 -13.64 6.82 -0.30
CA ILE A 208 -15.03 7.22 -0.02
C ILE A 208 -16.01 6.29 -0.75
N SER A 209 -15.79 6.03 -2.04
CA SER A 209 -16.68 5.16 -2.83
C SER A 209 -16.67 3.70 -2.33
N LYS A 210 -15.53 3.22 -1.83
CA LYS A 210 -15.37 1.90 -1.21
C LYS A 210 -15.90 1.83 0.24
N ARG A 211 -16.35 2.95 0.82
CA ARG A 211 -16.82 3.07 2.21
C ARG A 211 -15.83 2.46 3.20
N VAL A 212 -14.57 2.91 3.12
CA VAL A 212 -13.60 2.71 4.20
C VAL A 212 -14.17 3.31 5.47
N ASP A 213 -14.07 2.62 6.60
CA ASP A 213 -14.75 3.05 7.83
C ASP A 213 -14.12 4.33 8.38
N VAL A 214 -12.78 4.34 8.53
CA VAL A 214 -12.02 5.55 8.90
C VAL A 214 -10.70 5.62 8.12
N VAL A 215 -10.37 6.81 7.64
CA VAL A 215 -9.08 7.15 7.03
C VAL A 215 -8.26 7.96 8.03
N PHE A 216 -7.02 7.53 8.26
CA PHE A 216 -6.09 8.10 9.23
C PHE A 216 -5.01 8.91 8.51
N GLN A 217 -4.80 10.15 8.95
CA GLN A 217 -3.84 11.09 8.36
C GLN A 217 -3.02 11.85 9.43
N GLY A 218 -1.83 12.30 9.04
CA GLY A 218 -0.98 13.24 9.80
C GLY A 218 -0.77 14.52 9.00
N HIS A 219 0.48 14.96 8.88
CA HIS A 219 1.03 16.03 8.02
C HIS A 219 0.57 17.45 8.35
N ASP A 220 -0.73 17.65 8.46
CA ASP A 220 -1.28 18.85 9.05
C ASP A 220 -1.12 18.80 10.56
N HIS A 221 -0.30 19.69 11.13
CA HIS A 221 0.05 19.69 12.55
C HIS A 221 -1.08 20.19 13.47
N ASN A 222 -2.24 19.58 13.37
CA ASN A 222 -3.47 19.90 14.06
C ASN A 222 -4.32 18.63 14.21
N TYR A 223 -5.51 18.77 14.78
CA TYR A 223 -6.50 17.71 14.84
C TYR A 223 -7.76 18.12 14.05
N GLN A 224 -8.22 17.25 13.16
CA GLN A 224 -9.45 17.45 12.41
C GLN A 224 -10.19 16.13 12.23
N ARG A 225 -11.52 16.19 12.32
CA ARG A 225 -12.42 15.06 12.06
C ARG A 225 -13.48 15.46 11.08
N SER A 226 -13.57 14.73 9.98
CA SER A 226 -14.60 14.96 8.98
C SER A 226 -15.97 14.50 9.47
N LYS A 227 -17.03 15.07 8.89
CA LYS A 227 -18.35 14.44 8.82
C LYS A 227 -18.23 13.13 8.03
N GLN A 228 -19.26 12.29 8.07
CA GLN A 228 -19.25 11.05 7.30
C GLN A 228 -19.58 11.34 5.84
N LEU A 229 -18.66 10.97 4.95
CA LEU A 229 -18.71 11.29 3.52
C LEU A 229 -19.06 10.05 2.69
N ALA A 230 -19.89 10.20 1.66
CA ALA A 230 -20.17 9.13 0.72
C ALA A 230 -20.44 9.67 -0.69
N ILE A 231 -20.12 8.85 -1.70
CA ILE A 231 -20.51 9.07 -3.09
C ILE A 231 -21.94 8.56 -3.29
N GLY A 232 -22.77 9.34 -4.01
CA GLY A 232 -24.19 9.06 -4.23
C GLY A 232 -24.82 9.98 -5.28
N SER A 233 -26.16 9.95 -5.37
CA SER A 233 -26.91 10.67 -6.42
C SER A 233 -26.71 12.19 -6.44
N GLY A 234 -26.31 12.81 -5.32
CA GLY A 234 -25.95 14.23 -5.23
C GLY A 234 -24.45 14.52 -5.08
N CYS A 235 -23.62 13.49 -4.94
CA CYS A 235 -22.17 13.62 -4.77
C CYS A 235 -21.47 12.60 -5.66
N GLN A 236 -21.02 13.02 -6.84
CA GLN A 236 -20.29 12.14 -7.77
C GLN A 236 -18.82 11.98 -7.38
N SER A 237 -18.24 13.03 -6.80
CA SER A 237 -16.91 13.05 -6.21
C SER A 237 -16.84 14.16 -5.15
N VAL A 238 -15.91 13.99 -4.22
CA VAL A 238 -15.40 15.07 -3.37
C VAL A 238 -14.22 15.69 -4.11
N LEU A 239 -14.25 17.01 -4.30
CA LEU A 239 -13.21 17.78 -4.96
C LEU A 239 -12.47 18.63 -3.93
N ALA A 240 -11.15 18.75 -4.09
CA ALA A 240 -10.32 19.59 -3.25
C ALA A 240 -10.63 21.08 -3.50
N GLY A 241 -10.57 21.87 -2.44
CA GLY A 241 -10.93 23.29 -2.43
C GLY A 241 -12.43 23.57 -2.63
N GLN A 242 -13.30 22.56 -2.54
CA GLN A 242 -14.74 22.71 -2.76
C GLN A 242 -15.58 21.93 -1.77
N PHE A 243 -16.59 22.58 -1.19
CA PHE A 243 -17.58 21.91 -0.36
C PHE A 243 -18.87 21.59 -1.13
N ASN A 244 -19.17 20.30 -1.22
CA ASN A 244 -20.45 19.79 -1.68
C ASN A 244 -21.21 19.16 -0.49
N PRO A 245 -22.28 19.81 0.02
CA PRO A 245 -23.04 19.28 1.14
C PRO A 245 -23.71 17.95 0.84
N SER A 246 -23.98 17.61 -0.42
CA SER A 246 -24.56 16.33 -0.82
C SER A 246 -23.60 15.15 -0.63
N CYS A 247 -22.31 15.40 -0.38
CA CYS A 247 -21.35 14.35 -0.02
C CYS A 247 -21.44 13.97 1.46
N VAL A 248 -22.12 14.75 2.30
CA VAL A 248 -22.25 14.49 3.73
C VAL A 248 -23.49 13.64 3.99
N VAL A 249 -23.30 12.39 4.41
CA VAL A 249 -24.40 11.47 4.77
C VAL A 249 -24.74 11.49 6.26
N ASN A 250 -23.79 11.92 7.10
CA ASN A 250 -24.02 12.17 8.52
C ASN A 250 -23.10 13.31 9.00
N ASN A 251 -23.69 14.33 9.62
CA ASN A 251 -23.01 15.55 10.05
C ASN A 251 -22.42 15.48 11.47
N SER A 252 -22.51 14.34 12.15
CA SER A 252 -22.07 14.12 13.53
C SER A 252 -22.83 14.94 14.61
N SER A 253 -24.05 15.41 14.35
CA SER A 253 -24.77 16.26 15.31
C SER A 253 -25.07 15.58 16.66
N THR A 254 -24.99 14.24 16.72
CA THR A 254 -25.21 13.43 17.93
C THR A 254 -23.93 12.77 18.46
N SER A 255 -22.75 13.18 17.99
CA SER A 255 -21.47 12.51 18.26
C SER A 255 -21.48 11.01 17.90
N SER A 256 -22.31 10.63 16.93
CA SER A 256 -22.48 9.25 16.48
C SER A 256 -22.63 9.20 14.96
N TYR A 257 -21.90 8.25 14.34
CA TYR A 257 -21.98 7.91 12.93
C TYR A 257 -22.59 6.53 12.73
N GLN A 258 -23.11 6.30 11.53
CA GLN A 258 -23.71 5.01 11.17
C GLN A 258 -22.65 4.12 10.52
N LYS A 259 -22.50 2.89 11.02
CA LYS A 259 -21.58 1.92 10.41
C LYS A 259 -21.96 1.66 8.96
N GLY A 260 -20.97 1.72 8.07
CA GLY A 260 -21.13 1.43 6.64
C GLY A 260 -21.85 2.51 5.81
N ALA A 261 -22.26 3.64 6.40
CA ALA A 261 -22.92 4.70 5.64
C ALA A 261 -21.93 5.51 4.76
N GLY A 262 -20.67 5.58 5.14
CA GLY A 262 -19.62 6.32 4.44
C GLY A 262 -18.32 6.38 5.23
N THR A 263 -17.38 7.19 4.76
CA THR A 263 -16.00 7.31 5.27
C THR A 263 -15.82 8.55 6.14
N ILE A 264 -15.05 8.38 7.21
CA ILE A 264 -14.63 9.48 8.10
C ILE A 264 -13.13 9.66 7.95
N PHE A 265 -12.67 10.91 7.79
CA PHE A 265 -11.25 11.26 7.81
C PHE A 265 -10.90 11.82 9.18
N VAL A 266 -9.82 11.30 9.77
CA VAL A 266 -9.23 11.78 11.02
C VAL A 266 -7.79 12.19 10.74
N ILE A 267 -7.54 13.49 10.82
CA ILE A 267 -6.22 14.10 10.75
C ILE A 267 -5.75 14.31 12.18
N SER A 268 -4.65 13.67 12.56
CA SER A 268 -4.09 13.71 13.91
C SER A 268 -2.56 13.88 13.82
N GLY A 269 -2.11 14.95 13.15
CA GLY A 269 -0.70 15.25 12.90
C GLY A 269 -0.03 16.06 14.01
N ASN A 270 -0.53 15.97 15.24
CA ASN A 270 -0.08 16.79 16.36
C ASN A 270 0.52 15.96 17.51
N ALA A 271 1.12 14.80 17.21
CA ALA A 271 1.67 13.93 18.24
C ALA A 271 2.91 14.54 18.93
N GLY A 272 3.67 15.38 18.25
CA GLY A 272 4.75 16.14 18.88
C GLY A 272 5.02 17.47 18.21
N LYS A 273 5.30 17.48 16.91
CA LYS A 273 5.34 18.73 16.13
C LYS A 273 3.93 19.34 16.12
N CYS A 274 3.87 20.63 16.44
CA CYS A 274 2.64 21.37 16.65
C CYS A 274 2.95 22.87 16.55
N CYS A 275 1.98 23.74 16.29
CA CYS A 275 0.67 23.45 15.73
C CYS A 275 0.50 24.29 14.49
N TYR A 276 -0.15 23.77 13.47
CA TYR A 276 -0.62 24.59 12.36
C TYR A 276 -1.91 25.30 12.77
N ASN A 277 -2.10 26.48 12.21
CA ASN A 277 -3.35 27.21 12.39
C ASN A 277 -4.38 26.60 11.45
N VAL A 278 -5.61 26.50 11.92
CA VAL A 278 -6.74 26.12 11.07
C VAL A 278 -7.47 27.35 10.58
N VAL A 279 -8.02 27.28 9.37
CA VAL A 279 -8.74 28.36 8.71
C VAL A 279 -10.22 27.99 8.66
N SER A 280 -11.01 28.47 9.63
CA SER A 280 -12.44 28.15 9.71
C SER A 280 -13.28 28.73 8.56
N SER A 281 -12.74 29.69 7.82
CA SER A 281 -13.35 30.23 6.59
C SER A 281 -12.98 29.44 5.34
N ASP A 282 -12.16 28.40 5.46
CA ASP A 282 -11.84 27.54 4.32
C ASP A 282 -13.14 26.91 3.76
N THR A 283 -13.24 26.85 2.44
CA THR A 283 -14.37 26.21 1.76
C THR A 283 -14.59 24.79 2.23
N GLU A 284 -13.53 24.02 2.48
CA GLU A 284 -13.57 22.62 2.91
C GLU A 284 -14.01 22.46 4.37
N ALA A 285 -14.08 23.54 5.17
CA ALA A 285 -14.56 23.47 6.55
C ALA A 285 -15.98 22.87 6.65
N GLY A 286 -16.78 22.98 5.58
CA GLY A 286 -18.08 22.34 5.48
C GLY A 286 -18.04 20.80 5.60
N TYR A 287 -16.93 20.15 5.26
CA TYR A 287 -16.75 18.70 5.43
C TYR A 287 -16.36 18.29 6.84
N PHE A 288 -15.93 19.21 7.70
CA PHE A 288 -15.44 18.87 9.03
C PHE A 288 -16.50 19.02 10.12
N ALA A 289 -16.52 18.06 11.03
CA ALA A 289 -17.35 18.08 12.24
C ALA A 289 -16.59 18.75 13.40
N THR A 290 -15.27 18.49 13.47
CA THR A 290 -14.36 19.06 14.46
C THR A 290 -13.09 19.53 13.78
N ILE A 291 -12.62 20.72 14.12
CA ILE A 291 -11.36 21.31 13.65
C ILE A 291 -10.70 21.97 14.86
N VAL A 292 -9.48 21.57 15.21
CA VAL A 292 -8.72 22.09 16.34
C VAL A 292 -7.26 22.28 15.94
N GLY A 293 -6.78 23.52 15.92
CA GLY A 293 -5.36 23.82 15.73
C GLY A 293 -5.05 25.30 15.85
N ASN A 294 -4.13 25.66 16.73
CA ASN A 294 -3.67 27.04 16.90
C ASN A 294 -2.24 27.06 17.46
N LYS A 295 -1.34 27.78 16.78
CA LYS A 295 0.07 27.97 17.19
C LYS A 295 0.23 28.48 18.62
N SER A 296 -0.70 29.30 19.10
CA SER A 296 -0.61 30.00 20.39
C SER A 296 -1.06 29.14 21.57
N THR A 297 -2.00 28.22 21.40
CA THR A 297 -2.55 27.44 22.52
C THR A 297 -1.91 26.06 22.70
N ARG A 298 -1.27 25.53 21.64
CA ARG A 298 -0.66 24.19 21.54
C ARG A 298 -1.57 23.05 22.01
N THR A 299 -1.91 22.17 21.08
CA THR A 299 -2.75 21.00 21.35
C THR A 299 -2.01 19.79 20.80
N ASN A 300 -1.37 19.01 21.68
CA ASN A 300 -0.69 17.78 21.30
C ASN A 300 -1.40 16.56 21.87
N GLY A 301 -1.31 15.43 21.20
CA GLY A 301 -1.92 14.20 21.65
C GLY A 301 -2.01 13.18 20.53
N PHE A 302 -2.91 12.21 20.71
CA PHE A 302 -3.19 11.20 19.70
C PHE A 302 -4.65 10.79 19.78
N THR A 303 -5.11 10.05 18.77
CA THR A 303 -6.49 9.56 18.71
C THR A 303 -6.53 8.09 19.11
N LYS A 304 -7.35 7.74 20.11
CA LYS A 304 -7.57 6.37 20.57
C LYS A 304 -8.87 5.83 19.98
N PHE A 305 -8.83 4.60 19.51
CA PHE A 305 -9.98 3.86 19.03
C PHE A 305 -10.19 2.59 19.88
N THR A 306 -11.43 2.33 20.29
CA THR A 306 -11.84 1.09 20.97
C THR A 306 -12.90 0.41 20.13
N LEU A 307 -12.65 -0.83 19.72
CA LEU A 307 -13.50 -1.53 18.77
C LEU A 307 -14.11 -2.80 19.36
N SER A 308 -15.26 -3.15 18.82
CA SER A 308 -15.92 -4.46 18.86
C SER A 308 -16.49 -4.73 17.46
N ALA A 309 -17.13 -5.88 17.22
CA ALA A 309 -17.72 -6.18 15.90
C ALA A 309 -18.77 -5.16 15.42
N THR A 310 -19.49 -4.52 16.35
CA THR A 310 -20.66 -3.69 16.06
C THR A 310 -20.51 -2.23 16.45
N ARG A 311 -19.43 -1.89 17.16
CA ARG A 311 -19.18 -0.55 17.67
C ARG A 311 -17.71 -0.18 17.61
N LEU A 312 -17.45 1.06 17.22
CA LEU A 312 -16.17 1.73 17.34
C LEU A 312 -16.39 3.01 18.16
N ASP A 313 -15.57 3.23 19.18
CA ASP A 313 -15.53 4.46 19.96
C ASP A 313 -14.18 5.13 19.77
N GLU A 314 -14.21 6.40 19.39
CA GLU A 314 -13.04 7.26 19.26
C GLU A 314 -12.95 8.19 20.48
N GLN A 315 -11.72 8.47 20.89
CA GLN A 315 -11.40 9.47 21.90
C GLN A 315 -10.05 10.11 21.62
N VAL A 316 -10.02 11.44 21.59
CA VAL A 316 -8.79 12.22 21.60
C VAL A 316 -8.15 12.17 22.99
N ILE A 317 -6.88 11.78 23.03
CA ILE A 317 -6.06 11.79 24.24
C ILE A 317 -5.09 12.96 24.18
N SER A 318 -5.45 14.07 24.82
CA SER A 318 -4.57 15.24 24.94
C SER A 318 -3.37 14.95 25.86
N SER A 319 -2.18 15.25 25.38
CA SER A 319 -0.92 15.22 26.14
C SER A 319 -0.47 16.63 26.56
N VAL A 320 -0.75 17.64 25.73
CA VAL A 320 -0.47 19.06 25.98
C VAL A 320 -1.68 19.90 25.56
N GLY A 321 -2.04 20.85 26.41
CA GLY A 321 -3.25 21.67 26.24
C GLY A 321 -4.52 20.95 26.65
N THR A 322 -5.65 21.64 26.52
CA THR A 322 -6.97 21.15 26.95
C THR A 322 -7.89 21.11 25.75
N TYR A 323 -7.83 20.03 24.97
CA TYR A 323 -8.79 19.74 23.91
C TYR A 323 -9.25 18.29 24.04
N SER A 324 -10.47 18.05 23.57
CA SER A 324 -11.09 16.73 23.59
C SER A 324 -12.08 16.64 22.44
N ASP A 325 -12.15 15.47 21.85
CA ASP A 325 -13.18 15.07 20.91
C ASP A 325 -13.49 13.59 21.16
N SER A 326 -14.69 13.17 20.79
CA SER A 326 -15.12 11.79 20.87
C SER A 326 -16.31 11.56 19.98
N PHE A 327 -16.33 10.42 19.29
CA PHE A 327 -17.51 9.94 18.58
C PHE A 327 -17.62 8.41 18.65
N SER A 328 -18.78 7.90 18.27
CA SER A 328 -18.98 6.47 18.05
C SER A 328 -19.39 6.18 16.61
N ILE A 329 -19.04 5.02 16.09
CA ILE A 329 -19.67 4.42 14.92
C ILE A 329 -20.46 3.21 15.41
N VAL A 330 -21.78 3.22 15.22
CA VAL A 330 -22.68 2.17 15.72
C VAL A 330 -23.53 1.59 14.60
N ASN A 331 -23.93 0.34 14.78
CA ASN A 331 -25.10 -0.22 14.13
C ASN A 331 -26.34 0.20 14.94
N GLU A 332 -27.24 1.00 14.38
CA GLU A 332 -28.57 1.20 14.98
C GLU A 332 -29.32 -0.15 14.96
N GLU A 333 -29.71 -0.67 16.14
CA GLU A 333 -30.56 -1.86 16.23
C GLU A 333 -31.94 -1.54 15.63
N GLY A 334 -32.25 -2.11 14.46
CA GLY A 334 -33.55 -1.89 13.82
C GLY A 334 -33.67 -2.23 12.34
N LEU A 335 -32.57 -2.55 11.66
CA LEU A 335 -32.63 -3.16 10.33
C LEU A 335 -31.78 -4.43 10.33
N SER A 336 -32.47 -5.56 10.45
CA SER A 336 -32.04 -6.84 9.91
C SER A 336 -31.78 -6.66 8.41
N GLY A 337 -30.59 -6.19 8.14
CA GLY A 337 -30.03 -5.98 6.84
C GLY A 337 -28.56 -5.75 7.10
N THR A 338 -27.79 -6.82 7.16
CA THR A 338 -26.50 -6.76 6.48
C THR A 338 -26.82 -6.05 5.16
N PRO A 339 -26.23 -4.87 4.86
CA PRO A 339 -26.34 -4.39 3.49
C PRO A 339 -25.91 -5.59 2.64
N PRO A 340 -26.72 -6.03 1.66
CA PRO A 340 -26.18 -6.90 0.63
C PRO A 340 -24.87 -6.23 0.18
N PRO A 341 -23.83 -7.00 -0.19
CA PRO A 341 -22.61 -6.41 -0.72
C PRO A 341 -23.06 -5.28 -1.63
N THR A 342 -22.63 -4.05 -1.34
CA THR A 342 -22.90 -3.00 -2.31
C THR A 342 -22.11 -3.47 -3.50
N SER A 343 -22.84 -4.09 -4.42
CA SER A 343 -22.44 -4.23 -5.78
C SER A 343 -22.27 -2.78 -6.23
N THR A 344 -21.07 -2.25 -6.03
CA THR A 344 -20.40 -1.77 -7.21
C THR A 344 -20.44 -2.97 -8.13
N SER A 345 -21.36 -2.95 -9.09
CA SER A 345 -21.14 -3.71 -10.29
C SER A 345 -19.82 -3.17 -10.84
N THR A 346 -18.70 -3.74 -10.39
CA THR A 346 -17.75 -4.20 -11.38
C THR A 346 -18.56 -5.26 -12.10
N THR A 347 -19.28 -4.84 -13.15
CA THR A 347 -19.70 -5.78 -14.16
C THR A 347 -18.39 -6.41 -14.62
N CYS A 348 -18.07 -7.58 -14.07
CA CYS A 348 -17.14 -8.46 -14.74
C CYS A 348 -17.70 -8.55 -16.16
N GLN A 349 -16.87 -8.25 -17.16
CA GLN A 349 -17.31 -8.26 -18.57
C GLN A 349 -17.95 -9.61 -18.91
N ASN A 350 -17.47 -10.65 -18.24
CA ASN A 350 -17.89 -12.04 -18.35
C ASN A 350 -18.47 -12.52 -17.01
N ASN A 351 -19.77 -12.76 -16.98
CA ASN A 351 -20.45 -13.39 -15.85
C ASN A 351 -21.00 -14.76 -16.30
N PRO A 352 -20.49 -15.87 -15.75
CA PRO A 352 -21.09 -17.17 -16.01
C PRO A 352 -22.51 -17.23 -15.44
N PRO A 353 -23.39 -18.06 -16.03
CA PRO A 353 -24.67 -18.40 -15.43
C PRO A 353 -24.49 -18.89 -13.98
N LEU A 354 -25.43 -18.53 -13.10
CA LEU A 354 -25.37 -18.88 -11.67
C LEU A 354 -25.40 -20.41 -11.42
N ASP A 355 -25.93 -21.15 -12.39
CA ASP A 355 -26.08 -22.60 -12.42
C ASP A 355 -25.01 -23.31 -13.27
N ALA A 356 -24.05 -22.58 -13.85
CA ALA A 356 -22.99 -23.16 -14.66
C ALA A 356 -22.18 -24.19 -13.85
N ALA A 357 -21.94 -25.35 -14.45
CA ALA A 357 -21.10 -26.37 -13.84
C ALA A 357 -19.68 -25.85 -13.66
N SER A 358 -18.98 -26.30 -12.62
CA SER A 358 -17.60 -25.89 -12.40
C SER A 358 -16.76 -26.95 -11.72
N VAL A 359 -15.46 -26.91 -12.01
CA VAL A 359 -14.43 -27.72 -11.36
C VAL A 359 -13.49 -26.78 -10.63
N THR A 360 -13.21 -27.09 -9.36
CA THR A 360 -12.27 -26.33 -8.54
C THR A 360 -10.98 -27.13 -8.36
N LEU A 361 -9.86 -26.47 -8.62
CA LEU A 361 -8.51 -26.97 -8.47
C LEU A 361 -7.77 -26.12 -7.42
N SER A 362 -6.80 -26.73 -6.75
CA SER A 362 -5.85 -26.02 -5.91
C SER A 362 -4.52 -25.92 -6.64
N LEU A 363 -3.98 -24.71 -6.73
CA LEU A 363 -2.67 -24.41 -7.31
C LEU A 363 -1.77 -23.88 -6.22
N THR A 364 -0.55 -24.38 -6.08
CA THR A 364 0.43 -23.81 -5.15
C THR A 364 1.61 -23.25 -5.93
N LEU A 365 1.85 -21.94 -5.80
CA LEU A 365 2.92 -21.22 -6.47
C LEU A 365 4.10 -21.02 -5.50
N SER A 366 5.30 -21.37 -5.93
CA SER A 366 6.53 -21.24 -5.13
C SER A 366 7.05 -19.80 -5.03
N SER A 367 6.60 -18.92 -5.93
CA SER A 367 6.94 -17.50 -5.96
C SER A 367 5.78 -16.72 -6.58
N GLY A 368 5.61 -15.46 -6.18
CA GLY A 368 4.61 -14.58 -6.78
C GLY A 368 5.17 -13.87 -8.00
N GLY A 369 4.30 -13.43 -8.91
CA GLY A 369 4.68 -12.70 -10.11
C GLY A 369 3.56 -12.64 -11.14
N ASN A 370 3.83 -12.00 -12.27
CA ASN A 370 2.92 -11.96 -13.41
C ASN A 370 3.03 -13.26 -14.21
N PHE A 371 2.10 -14.18 -14.00
CA PHE A 371 2.07 -15.46 -14.69
C PHE A 371 1.38 -15.33 -16.04
N LYS A 372 2.03 -15.82 -17.09
CA LYS A 372 1.35 -16.19 -18.32
C LYS A 372 0.65 -17.53 -18.10
N ILE A 373 -0.63 -17.59 -18.44
CA ILE A 373 -1.46 -18.78 -18.25
C ILE A 373 -1.79 -19.36 -19.62
N TRP A 374 -1.53 -20.65 -19.76
CA TRP A 374 -1.90 -21.42 -20.93
C TRP A 374 -2.91 -22.50 -20.54
N THR A 375 -3.93 -22.70 -21.37
CA THR A 375 -4.88 -23.79 -21.26
C THR A 375 -4.74 -24.71 -22.46
N ARG A 376 -4.68 -26.01 -22.20
CA ARG A 376 -4.77 -27.00 -23.27
C ARG A 376 -6.23 -27.42 -23.42
N LEU A 377 -6.86 -26.92 -24.47
CA LEU A 377 -8.29 -27.01 -24.72
C LEU A 377 -8.57 -27.93 -25.92
N MET A 378 -9.62 -28.73 -25.83
CA MET A 378 -10.17 -29.52 -26.93
C MET A 378 -11.60 -29.10 -27.20
N SER A 379 -11.90 -28.88 -28.47
CA SER A 379 -13.23 -28.54 -28.95
C SER A 379 -13.94 -29.78 -29.49
N GLY A 380 -15.06 -30.20 -28.92
CA GLY A 380 -15.82 -31.36 -29.41
C GLY A 380 -16.69 -31.06 -30.64
N VAL A 381 -17.03 -29.78 -30.86
CA VAL A 381 -17.76 -29.24 -32.00
C VAL A 381 -17.20 -27.86 -32.34
N THR A 382 -17.25 -27.42 -33.60
CA THR A 382 -16.54 -26.20 -34.07
C THR A 382 -16.91 -24.89 -33.37
N SER A 383 -17.97 -24.88 -32.55
CA SER A 383 -18.46 -23.73 -31.78
C SER A 383 -18.24 -23.87 -30.27
N ALA A 384 -17.47 -24.87 -29.83
CA ALA A 384 -17.18 -25.13 -28.42
C ALA A 384 -15.68 -24.93 -28.19
N ASP A 385 -15.25 -23.68 -28.07
CA ASP A 385 -13.85 -23.28 -28.04
C ASP A 385 -13.48 -22.43 -26.81
N SER A 386 -14.39 -22.32 -25.83
CA SER A 386 -14.20 -21.42 -24.70
C SER A 386 -14.78 -21.91 -23.36
N TYR A 387 -14.23 -21.37 -22.27
CA TYR A 387 -14.70 -21.59 -20.91
C TYR A 387 -14.37 -20.38 -20.03
N TYR A 388 -14.93 -20.33 -18.82
CA TYR A 388 -14.61 -19.29 -17.86
C TYR A 388 -13.54 -19.76 -16.86
N LEU A 389 -12.44 -19.03 -16.74
CA LEU A 389 -11.41 -19.21 -15.71
C LEU A 389 -11.61 -18.18 -14.60
N GLN A 390 -11.66 -18.62 -13.35
CA GLN A 390 -11.65 -17.75 -12.18
C GLN A 390 -10.56 -18.20 -11.22
N VAL A 391 -9.76 -17.26 -10.71
CA VAL A 391 -8.73 -17.53 -9.70
C VAL A 391 -9.04 -16.68 -8.45
N ASP A 392 -8.99 -17.31 -7.28
CA ASP A 392 -9.20 -16.71 -5.95
C ASP A 392 -10.48 -15.87 -5.79
N GLY A 393 -11.54 -16.23 -6.53
CA GLY A 393 -12.80 -15.51 -6.50
C GLY A 393 -12.80 -14.17 -7.25
N GLY A 394 -11.76 -13.87 -8.04
CA GLY A 394 -11.73 -12.71 -8.96
C GLY A 394 -12.77 -12.79 -10.08
N CYS A 395 -12.82 -11.77 -10.95
CA CYS A 395 -13.74 -11.79 -12.10
C CYS A 395 -13.45 -13.00 -13.02
N PRO A 396 -14.48 -13.75 -13.46
CA PRO A 396 -14.31 -14.79 -14.46
C PRO A 396 -13.78 -14.23 -15.77
N ILE A 397 -12.85 -14.93 -16.39
CA ILE A 397 -12.21 -14.58 -17.65
C ILE A 397 -12.66 -15.60 -18.69
N ASN A 398 -13.20 -15.14 -19.81
CA ASN A 398 -13.49 -15.99 -20.96
C ASN A 398 -12.17 -16.35 -21.65
N VAL A 399 -11.74 -17.59 -21.49
CA VAL A 399 -10.52 -18.13 -22.11
C VAL A 399 -10.93 -18.86 -23.39
N GLY A 400 -10.39 -18.44 -24.52
CA GLY A 400 -10.77 -18.95 -25.85
C GLY A 400 -11.59 -17.95 -26.65
N ASP A 401 -12.62 -18.44 -27.36
CA ASP A 401 -13.63 -17.65 -28.12
C ASP A 401 -13.07 -16.97 -29.41
N GLY A 402 -11.91 -17.44 -29.89
CA GLY A 402 -11.24 -16.97 -31.10
C GLY A 402 -11.65 -17.74 -32.37
N ALA A 403 -11.10 -17.40 -33.54
CA ALA A 403 -11.48 -18.05 -34.81
C ALA A 403 -11.37 -19.59 -34.75
N THR A 404 -12.41 -20.28 -35.26
CA THR A 404 -12.66 -21.75 -35.26
C THR A 404 -11.48 -22.64 -34.91
N MET A 405 -11.60 -23.35 -33.78
CA MET A 405 -10.67 -24.40 -33.38
C MET A 405 -10.96 -25.74 -34.09
N PRO A 406 -9.92 -26.54 -34.42
CA PRO A 406 -10.12 -27.88 -34.95
C PRO A 406 -10.87 -28.77 -33.95
N THR A 407 -11.92 -29.45 -34.42
CA THR A 407 -12.67 -30.39 -33.58
C THR A 407 -11.84 -31.62 -33.24
N ASN A 408 -11.93 -32.09 -32.00
CA ASN A 408 -11.25 -33.27 -31.48
C ASN A 408 -9.70 -33.21 -31.58
N SER A 409 -9.13 -32.00 -31.61
CA SER A 409 -7.69 -31.74 -31.44
C SER A 409 -7.43 -31.03 -30.12
N TRP A 410 -6.28 -31.30 -29.49
CA TRP A 410 -5.82 -30.59 -28.30
C TRP A 410 -4.92 -29.42 -28.70
N GLU A 411 -5.37 -28.20 -28.45
CA GLU A 411 -4.64 -26.98 -28.77
C GLU A 411 -4.27 -26.21 -27.49
N TRP A 412 -3.12 -25.54 -27.52
CA TRP A 412 -2.73 -24.61 -26.47
C TRP A 412 -3.26 -23.22 -26.79
N ILE A 413 -4.01 -22.64 -25.86
CA ILE A 413 -4.57 -21.30 -25.98
C ILE A 413 -4.16 -20.45 -24.78
N ASP A 414 -3.95 -19.16 -25.02
CA ASP A 414 -3.73 -18.12 -24.03
C ASP A 414 -4.59 -16.88 -24.34
N THR A 415 -5.62 -16.99 -25.18
CA THR A 415 -6.45 -15.85 -25.61
C THR A 415 -7.56 -15.54 -24.61
N ILE A 416 -7.87 -14.25 -24.48
CA ILE A 416 -8.99 -13.72 -23.69
C ILE A 416 -10.03 -13.14 -24.65
N ASP A 417 -11.32 -13.48 -24.44
CA ASP A 417 -12.45 -12.87 -25.16
C ASP A 417 -12.32 -12.91 -26.70
N GLY A 418 -11.74 -13.98 -27.24
CA GLY A 418 -11.48 -14.13 -28.68
C GLY A 418 -10.43 -13.17 -29.25
N MET A 419 -9.79 -12.36 -28.41
CA MET A 419 -8.73 -11.44 -28.79
C MET A 419 -7.36 -12.12 -28.73
N SER A 420 -6.41 -11.65 -29.54
CA SER A 420 -5.02 -12.12 -29.53
C SER A 420 -4.21 -11.65 -28.30
N THR A 421 -4.88 -11.21 -27.24
CA THR A 421 -4.25 -10.72 -26.01
C THR A 421 -3.89 -11.93 -25.14
N PRO A 422 -2.61 -12.10 -24.77
CA PRO A 422 -2.20 -13.20 -23.89
C PRO A 422 -2.81 -13.10 -22.50
N LEU A 423 -3.23 -14.24 -21.96
CA LEU A 423 -3.77 -14.39 -20.63
C LEU A 423 -2.63 -14.28 -19.62
N THR A 424 -2.53 -13.12 -18.99
CA THR A 424 -1.57 -12.87 -17.91
C THR A 424 -2.29 -12.48 -16.62
N MET A 425 -1.83 -13.00 -15.49
CA MET A 425 -2.39 -12.73 -14.17
C MET A 425 -1.28 -12.62 -13.13
N ASN A 426 -1.31 -11.57 -12.31
CA ASN A 426 -0.41 -11.44 -11.18
C ASN A 426 -0.94 -12.26 -10.00
N LEU A 427 -0.16 -13.25 -9.57
CA LEU A 427 -0.50 -14.14 -8.46
C LEU A 427 0.60 -14.08 -7.41
N ALA A 428 0.21 -14.10 -6.14
CA ALA A 428 1.15 -14.20 -5.03
C ALA A 428 1.81 -15.59 -4.97
N ALA A 429 2.85 -15.75 -4.15
CA ALA A 429 3.28 -17.09 -3.76
C ALA A 429 2.25 -17.69 -2.80
N GLY A 430 2.04 -19.00 -2.85
CA GLY A 430 1.13 -19.69 -1.94
C GLY A 430 0.02 -20.44 -2.67
N SER A 431 -1.04 -20.78 -1.92
CA SER A 431 -2.14 -21.59 -2.43
C SER A 431 -3.23 -20.70 -3.03
N HIS A 432 -3.69 -21.10 -4.21
CA HIS A 432 -4.71 -20.45 -5.00
C HIS A 432 -5.83 -21.43 -5.31
N VAL A 433 -7.04 -20.88 -5.42
CA VAL A 433 -8.23 -21.62 -5.84
C VAL A 433 -8.51 -21.27 -7.30
N VAL A 434 -8.34 -22.25 -8.18
CA VAL A 434 -8.58 -22.10 -9.61
C VAL A 434 -9.89 -22.79 -9.97
N LYS A 435 -10.87 -22.04 -10.46
CA LYS A 435 -12.18 -22.53 -10.85
C LYS A 435 -12.32 -22.48 -12.37
N LEU A 436 -12.63 -23.62 -12.96
CA LEU A 436 -12.99 -23.77 -14.37
C LEU A 436 -14.51 -23.85 -14.43
N ILE A 437 -15.15 -22.90 -15.07
CA ILE A 437 -16.61 -22.76 -15.10
C ILE A 437 -17.07 -22.93 -16.55
N GLU A 438 -18.13 -23.72 -16.73
CA GLU A 438 -18.71 -24.00 -18.03
C GLU A 438 -19.18 -22.70 -18.72
N ARG A 439 -18.73 -22.51 -19.97
CA ARG A 439 -19.29 -21.53 -20.91
C ARG A 439 -19.97 -22.26 -22.06
N GLU A 440 -19.28 -23.26 -22.63
CA GLU A 440 -19.76 -24.05 -23.76
C GLU A 440 -19.69 -25.56 -23.47
N GLN A 441 -20.69 -26.29 -23.99
CA GLN A 441 -20.73 -27.74 -23.91
C GLN A 441 -19.76 -28.37 -24.91
N ASN A 442 -19.23 -29.56 -24.59
CA ASN A 442 -18.21 -30.28 -25.39
C ASN A 442 -16.83 -29.64 -25.40
N VAL A 443 -16.50 -28.82 -24.39
CA VAL A 443 -15.13 -28.33 -24.16
C VAL A 443 -14.38 -29.29 -23.23
N GLY A 444 -13.22 -29.76 -23.67
CA GLY A 444 -12.29 -30.55 -22.88
C GLY A 444 -11.10 -29.71 -22.41
N ILE A 445 -10.69 -29.87 -21.16
CA ILE A 445 -9.47 -29.26 -20.60
C ILE A 445 -8.66 -30.36 -19.92
N ASP A 446 -7.42 -30.60 -20.35
CA ASP A 446 -6.54 -31.61 -19.74
C ASP A 446 -5.32 -31.00 -19.01
N ARG A 447 -4.99 -29.74 -19.28
CA ARG A 447 -3.85 -29.02 -18.68
C ARG A 447 -4.11 -27.53 -18.50
N LEU A 448 -3.61 -27.01 -17.38
CA LEU A 448 -3.38 -25.59 -17.14
C LEU A 448 -1.89 -25.41 -16.82
N LEU A 449 -1.27 -24.39 -17.39
CA LEU A 449 0.14 -24.08 -17.18
C LEU A 449 0.27 -22.62 -16.76
N PHE A 450 0.87 -22.39 -15.59
CA PHE A 450 1.22 -21.08 -15.08
C PHE A 450 2.73 -20.92 -15.18
N THR A 451 3.21 -19.97 -15.99
CA THR A 451 4.65 -19.73 -16.16
C THR A 451 4.99 -18.25 -15.98
N LEU A 452 6.13 -17.97 -15.34
CA LEU A 452 6.70 -16.63 -15.26
C LEU A 452 7.44 -16.23 -16.55
N ASP A 453 7.79 -17.22 -17.38
CA ASP A 453 8.39 -16.97 -18.70
C ASP A 453 7.34 -16.46 -19.69
N GLN A 454 7.32 -15.14 -19.87
CA GLN A 454 6.37 -14.46 -20.77
C GLN A 454 6.57 -14.84 -22.25
N ALA A 455 7.77 -15.31 -22.61
CA ALA A 455 8.09 -15.70 -23.97
C ALA A 455 7.75 -17.18 -24.26
N CYS A 456 7.38 -17.97 -23.26
CA CYS A 456 7.17 -19.40 -23.48
C CYS A 456 5.89 -19.68 -24.26
N VAL A 457 6.02 -20.57 -25.26
CA VAL A 457 4.92 -21.18 -26.00
C VAL A 457 4.97 -22.70 -25.77
N PRO A 458 3.98 -23.30 -25.08
CA PRO A 458 3.99 -24.72 -24.76
C PRO A 458 3.77 -25.57 -26.01
N THR A 459 4.44 -26.71 -26.04
CA THR A 459 4.30 -27.74 -27.08
C THR A 459 4.00 -29.09 -26.43
N GLY A 460 3.33 -29.99 -27.14
CA GLY A 460 2.93 -31.29 -26.59
C GLY A 460 2.14 -31.11 -25.29
N THR A 461 2.65 -31.63 -24.17
CA THR A 461 2.05 -31.51 -22.84
C THR A 461 2.59 -30.33 -22.01
N GLY A 462 3.33 -29.39 -22.60
CA GLY A 462 3.80 -28.16 -21.95
C GLY A 462 5.12 -28.28 -21.16
N GLY A 463 5.82 -29.41 -21.28
CA GLY A 463 7.07 -29.66 -20.54
C GLY A 463 8.21 -28.71 -20.92
N ASN A 464 8.19 -28.12 -22.11
CA ASN A 464 9.21 -27.16 -22.57
C ASN A 464 9.16 -25.82 -21.83
N CYS A 465 8.04 -25.49 -21.18
CA CYS A 465 7.90 -24.28 -20.37
C CYS A 465 8.25 -24.48 -18.90
N LEU A 466 8.75 -25.66 -18.52
CA LEU A 466 9.17 -26.01 -17.16
C LEU A 466 10.68 -26.27 -17.13
N ALA A 467 11.49 -25.22 -16.98
CA ALA A 467 12.94 -25.39 -16.90
C ALA A 467 13.42 -25.80 -15.49
N VAL A 468 13.71 -27.11 -15.38
CA VAL A 468 14.72 -27.82 -14.54
C VAL A 468 14.43 -28.18 -13.05
N THR A 469 13.59 -29.21 -12.89
CA THR A 469 13.65 -30.40 -11.97
C THR A 469 13.25 -30.36 -10.48
N PRO A 470 12.71 -31.51 -9.94
CA PRO A 470 11.52 -31.52 -9.07
C PRO A 470 11.64 -32.37 -7.78
N SER A 471 10.59 -32.36 -6.94
CA SER A 471 10.10 -33.55 -6.23
C SER A 471 8.62 -33.40 -5.88
N ILE A 472 7.78 -34.20 -6.51
CA ILE A 472 6.34 -34.34 -6.27
C ILE A 472 6.13 -35.65 -5.51
N SER A 473 5.32 -35.64 -4.46
CA SER A 473 4.75 -36.86 -3.85
C SER A 473 3.25 -36.91 -4.19
N PRO A 474 2.69 -38.03 -4.69
CA PRO A 474 1.34 -38.05 -5.24
C PRO A 474 0.22 -38.32 -4.22
N LEU A 475 -0.86 -37.56 -4.43
CA LEU A 475 -2.30 -37.82 -4.36
C LEU A 475 -2.99 -38.34 -3.08
N ILE A 476 -3.96 -37.53 -2.63
CA ILE A 476 -5.28 -38.02 -2.17
C ILE A 476 -6.31 -37.46 -3.16
N SER A 477 -7.14 -38.33 -3.73
CA SER A 477 -8.19 -37.98 -4.71
C SER A 477 -9.29 -37.10 -4.10
N PRO A 478 -9.90 -36.17 -4.87
CA PRO A 478 -11.12 -35.50 -4.43
C PRO A 478 -12.33 -36.43 -4.54
N THR A 479 -13.05 -36.57 -3.44
CA THR A 479 -14.36 -37.23 -3.39
C THR A 479 -15.41 -36.32 -4.04
N LEU A 480 -16.12 -36.81 -5.05
CA LEU A 480 -17.31 -36.14 -5.60
C LEU A 480 -18.47 -36.28 -4.62
N ILE A 481 -19.06 -35.15 -4.20
CA ILE A 481 -20.34 -35.12 -3.47
C ILE A 481 -21.43 -34.69 -4.47
N PRO A 482 -22.39 -35.56 -4.81
CA PRO A 482 -23.54 -35.17 -5.64
C PRO A 482 -24.53 -34.29 -4.85
N PRO A 483 -25.35 -33.48 -5.55
CA PRO A 483 -26.28 -32.56 -4.91
C PRO A 483 -27.40 -33.27 -4.14
N SER A 484 -27.71 -32.72 -2.97
CA SER A 484 -28.77 -33.16 -2.06
C SER A 484 -30.15 -33.04 -2.72
N VAL A 485 -30.85 -34.16 -2.86
CA VAL A 485 -32.27 -34.20 -3.22
C VAL A 485 -33.09 -34.42 -1.97
N ASN A 486 -34.03 -33.51 -1.73
CA ASN A 486 -34.96 -33.48 -0.62
C ASN A 486 -35.95 -34.67 -0.68
N PRO A 487 -36.11 -35.52 0.36
CA PRO A 487 -37.14 -36.55 0.36
C PRO A 487 -38.36 -36.17 1.22
N THR A 488 -39.54 -36.28 0.62
CA THR A 488 -40.85 -36.34 1.31
C THR A 488 -41.17 -37.82 1.58
N PRO A 489 -41.90 -38.20 2.65
CA PRO A 489 -41.81 -39.53 3.24
C PRO A 489 -42.82 -40.52 2.66
N SER A 490 -42.50 -41.82 2.63
CA SER A 490 -43.37 -42.90 3.18
C SER A 490 -42.83 -44.33 2.92
N SER A 491 -43.16 -45.18 3.89
CA SER A 491 -43.32 -46.64 3.88
C SER A 491 -42.14 -47.55 4.29
N THR A 492 -42.34 -48.17 5.45
CA THR A 492 -41.68 -49.32 6.09
C THR A 492 -41.89 -50.61 5.26
N PRO A 493 -41.06 -51.68 5.40
CA PRO A 493 -41.20 -52.64 6.52
C PRO A 493 -39.90 -53.32 7.06
N LEU A 494 -39.83 -53.46 8.40
CA LEU A 494 -39.43 -54.60 9.30
C LEU A 494 -38.17 -55.52 9.04
N PRO A 495 -37.69 -56.34 10.01
CA PRO A 495 -36.33 -56.23 10.56
C PRO A 495 -35.54 -57.58 10.57
N THR A 496 -34.20 -57.55 10.71
CA THR A 496 -33.53 -58.73 11.30
C THR A 496 -32.20 -58.44 12.01
N GLN A 497 -32.25 -58.66 13.32
CA GLN A 497 -31.28 -59.20 14.29
C GLN A 497 -29.75 -59.00 14.15
N ASN A 498 -29.22 -58.46 15.25
CA ASN A 498 -27.84 -58.52 15.76
C ASN A 498 -27.51 -59.94 16.30
N PRO A 499 -26.22 -60.33 16.39
CA PRO A 499 -25.70 -60.51 17.74
C PRO A 499 -24.25 -60.02 17.97
N SER A 500 -24.09 -59.47 19.18
CA SER A 500 -22.87 -59.17 19.94
C SER A 500 -21.97 -60.39 20.17
N LEU A 501 -20.63 -60.22 20.22
CA LEU A 501 -19.75 -60.89 21.20
C LEU A 501 -18.44 -60.11 21.51
N THR A 502 -18.09 -60.20 22.80
CA THR A 502 -17.07 -59.64 23.70
C THR A 502 -15.59 -60.04 23.42
N PRO A 503 -14.56 -59.33 23.96
CA PRO A 503 -13.14 -59.50 23.59
C PRO A 503 -12.30 -60.42 24.53
N THR A 504 -11.00 -60.60 24.20
CA THR A 504 -9.79 -61.05 25.00
C THR A 504 -9.11 -62.32 24.42
N PRO A 505 -7.78 -62.64 24.59
CA PRO A 505 -6.58 -61.89 25.02
C PRO A 505 -5.35 -61.92 24.04
N SER A 506 -4.34 -61.15 24.46
CA SER A 506 -2.97 -60.93 23.97
C SER A 506 -2.06 -62.17 23.81
N ARG A 507 -1.16 -62.14 22.80
CA ARG A 507 0.09 -62.92 22.75
C ARG A 507 1.25 -62.12 22.11
N ILE A 508 2.40 -62.23 22.76
CA ILE A 508 3.72 -61.60 22.55
C ILE A 508 4.40 -62.00 21.23
N PRO A 509 5.19 -61.09 20.61
CA PRO A 509 6.57 -61.40 20.20
C PRO A 509 7.55 -60.26 20.60
N THR A 510 8.58 -60.50 21.41
CA THR A 510 9.97 -60.92 21.09
C THR A 510 10.81 -59.88 20.35
N ASP A 511 11.96 -59.57 20.96
CA ASP A 511 12.95 -58.52 20.71
C ASP A 511 13.33 -58.22 19.26
N THR A 512 13.43 -56.92 18.95
CA THR A 512 14.14 -56.34 17.80
C THR A 512 15.03 -55.19 18.31
N PRO A 513 16.29 -55.08 17.87
CA PRO A 513 17.28 -54.22 18.52
C PRO A 513 17.01 -52.72 18.37
N ILE A 514 17.36 -51.98 19.42
CA ILE A 514 17.26 -50.52 19.55
C ILE A 514 18.19 -49.84 18.53
N PRO A 515 17.72 -48.90 17.69
CA PRO A 515 18.60 -48.05 16.90
C PRO A 515 19.26 -46.98 17.77
N THR A 516 20.58 -46.89 17.67
CA THR A 516 21.42 -45.82 18.22
C THR A 516 20.98 -44.46 17.67
N LEU A 517 20.78 -43.48 18.56
CA LEU A 517 20.49 -42.08 18.22
C LEU A 517 21.65 -41.49 17.40
N ARG A 518 21.38 -41.16 16.14
CA ARG A 518 22.28 -40.39 15.28
C ARG A 518 22.18 -38.91 15.66
N PRO A 519 23.30 -38.17 15.83
CA PRO A 519 23.24 -36.73 16.10
C PRO A 519 22.58 -36.01 14.93
N SER A 520 21.65 -35.12 15.25
CA SER A 520 20.93 -34.29 14.29
C SER A 520 21.90 -33.39 13.53
N PRO A 521 21.79 -33.21 12.19
CA PRO A 521 22.62 -32.28 11.46
C PRO A 521 22.33 -30.86 11.93
N SER A 522 23.38 -30.15 12.35
CA SER A 522 23.33 -28.73 12.66
C SER A 522 22.94 -27.95 11.40
N LEU A 523 21.86 -27.18 11.45
CA LEU A 523 21.47 -26.25 10.39
C LEU A 523 22.57 -25.22 10.23
N THR A 524 23.37 -25.35 9.17
CA THR A 524 24.28 -24.30 8.75
C THR A 524 23.44 -23.23 8.08
N LEU A 525 23.13 -22.15 8.80
CA LEU A 525 22.45 -20.99 8.23
C LEU A 525 23.33 -20.43 7.10
N THR A 526 22.84 -20.50 5.88
CA THR A 526 23.41 -19.73 4.76
C THR A 526 23.30 -18.25 5.15
N PRO A 527 24.38 -17.45 5.10
CA PRO A 527 24.29 -16.02 5.40
C PRO A 527 23.23 -15.39 4.47
N ALA A 528 22.31 -14.65 5.07
CA ALA A 528 21.32 -13.86 4.32
C ALA A 528 22.05 -12.95 3.32
N PRO A 529 21.49 -12.70 2.11
CA PRO A 529 22.08 -11.75 1.18
C PRO A 529 22.25 -10.41 1.90
N THR A 530 23.50 -9.95 1.98
CA THR A 530 23.81 -8.62 2.52
C THR A 530 23.32 -7.59 1.53
N PHE A 531 22.17 -6.97 1.82
CA PHE A 531 21.75 -5.74 1.14
C PHE A 531 22.76 -4.65 1.48
N SER A 532 23.56 -4.22 0.51
CA SER A 532 24.36 -3.00 0.64
C SER A 532 23.43 -1.79 0.57
N LEU A 533 23.50 -0.92 1.56
CA LEU A 533 22.72 0.32 1.58
C LEU A 533 23.10 1.19 0.36
N PRO A 534 22.14 1.89 -0.27
CA PRO A 534 22.42 2.88 -1.30
C PRO A 534 23.38 3.95 -0.77
N GLU A 535 24.51 4.13 -1.45
CA GLU A 535 25.50 5.15 -1.12
C GLU A 535 25.18 6.46 -1.84
N LYS A 536 25.29 7.59 -1.14
CA LYS A 536 25.04 8.91 -1.71
C LYS A 536 26.33 9.52 -2.24
N VAL A 537 26.32 9.85 -3.53
CA VAL A 537 27.34 10.64 -4.23
C VAL A 537 26.76 12.01 -4.56
N VAL A 538 27.47 13.09 -4.24
CA VAL A 538 27.06 14.46 -4.59
C VAL A 538 28.10 15.05 -5.54
N ILE A 539 27.63 15.52 -6.70
CA ILE A 539 28.46 16.17 -7.71
C ILE A 539 27.98 17.61 -7.88
N ILE A 540 28.88 18.57 -7.67
CA ILE A 540 28.63 19.98 -8.00
C ILE A 540 28.92 20.23 -9.49
N PRO A 541 28.29 21.20 -10.14
CA PRO A 541 28.61 21.52 -11.53
C PRO A 541 30.07 21.93 -11.66
N GLU A 542 30.74 21.46 -12.72
CA GLU A 542 32.08 21.93 -13.10
C GLU A 542 31.98 23.33 -13.70
N ASP A 543 30.98 23.57 -14.54
CA ASP A 543 30.67 24.85 -15.15
C ASP A 543 29.14 25.08 -15.05
N ASP A 544 28.70 26.27 -14.67
CA ASP A 544 27.32 26.73 -14.84
C ASP A 544 27.30 28.19 -15.28
N THR A 545 26.27 28.62 -16.00
CA THR A 545 26.11 30.03 -16.37
C THR A 545 24.70 30.25 -16.92
N TYR A 546 24.39 31.46 -17.34
CA TYR A 546 23.24 31.72 -18.19
C TYR A 546 23.61 32.69 -19.30
N VAL A 547 22.80 32.68 -20.35
CA VAL A 547 22.94 33.61 -21.48
C VAL A 547 21.68 34.43 -21.61
N SER A 548 21.80 35.68 -22.06
CA SER A 548 20.67 36.60 -22.19
C SER A 548 20.59 37.19 -23.59
N SER A 549 19.42 37.12 -24.21
CA SER A 549 19.14 37.72 -25.52
C SER A 549 19.16 39.25 -25.52
N ASP A 550 19.02 39.88 -24.35
CA ASP A 550 19.11 41.34 -24.16
C ASP A 550 20.57 41.81 -24.02
N ALA A 551 21.46 40.93 -23.57
CA ALA A 551 22.89 41.20 -23.39
C ALA A 551 23.74 40.20 -24.19
N LYS A 552 23.57 40.21 -25.52
CA LYS A 552 23.98 39.07 -26.37
C LYS A 552 25.47 38.71 -26.32
N SER A 553 26.35 39.68 -26.15
CA SER A 553 27.81 39.49 -26.08
C SER A 553 28.36 39.40 -24.66
N ARG A 554 27.49 39.49 -23.64
CA ARG A 554 27.91 39.44 -22.24
C ARG A 554 28.00 37.99 -21.76
N ASN A 555 29.08 37.68 -21.08
CA ASN A 555 29.25 36.45 -20.32
C ASN A 555 28.77 36.66 -18.86
N PHE A 556 28.10 35.65 -18.29
CA PHE A 556 27.58 35.69 -16.92
C PHE A 556 28.18 34.63 -16.00
N GLY A 557 29.27 33.96 -16.41
CA GLY A 557 29.95 32.89 -15.68
C GLY A 557 30.69 33.31 -14.41
N LYS A 558 30.32 34.45 -13.82
CA LYS A 558 30.76 34.90 -12.49
C LYS A 558 29.59 35.40 -11.64
N SER A 559 28.37 35.29 -12.14
CA SER A 559 27.16 35.72 -11.45
C SER A 559 26.85 34.70 -10.35
N GLU A 560 26.47 35.12 -9.15
CA GLU A 560 25.99 34.22 -8.07
C GLU A 560 24.59 33.60 -8.34
N LYS A 561 24.09 33.77 -9.57
CA LYS A 561 22.80 33.27 -10.03
C LYS A 561 22.86 32.83 -11.49
N ILE A 562 22.03 31.85 -11.81
CA ILE A 562 21.66 31.45 -13.17
C ILE A 562 20.19 31.79 -13.40
N ALA A 563 19.86 32.34 -14.57
CA ALA A 563 18.53 32.88 -14.86
C ALA A 563 17.85 32.15 -16.02
N VAL A 564 16.54 32.00 -15.93
CA VAL A 564 15.70 31.38 -16.97
C VAL A 564 14.47 32.25 -17.23
N ASP A 565 14.28 32.68 -18.47
CA ASP A 565 13.20 33.59 -18.87
C ASP A 565 12.90 33.42 -20.37
N GLY A 566 11.66 33.65 -20.77
CA GLY A 566 11.21 33.67 -22.15
C GLY A 566 11.23 35.06 -22.79
N SER A 567 11.32 36.16 -22.01
CA SER A 567 11.35 37.53 -22.54
C SER A 567 11.94 38.57 -21.57
N PRO A 568 13.20 39.02 -21.77
CA PRO A 568 14.13 38.56 -22.78
C PRO A 568 14.50 37.10 -22.56
N VAL A 569 14.74 36.34 -23.64
CA VAL A 569 15.12 34.93 -23.53
C VAL A 569 16.41 34.82 -22.71
N GLN A 570 16.33 34.07 -21.60
CA GLN A 570 17.44 33.66 -20.75
C GLN A 570 17.44 32.14 -20.60
N ILE A 571 18.61 31.53 -20.77
CA ILE A 571 18.78 30.08 -20.72
C ILE A 571 19.92 29.78 -19.77
N ALA A 572 19.65 28.98 -18.74
CA ALA A 572 20.67 28.49 -17.82
C ALA A 572 21.35 27.24 -18.38
N TYR A 573 22.65 27.09 -18.16
CA TYR A 573 23.45 25.94 -18.55
C TYR A 573 24.17 25.39 -17.32
N LEU A 574 24.19 24.07 -17.16
CA LEU A 574 24.99 23.38 -16.16
C LEU A 574 25.75 22.23 -16.83
N LYS A 575 26.98 21.98 -16.37
CA LYS A 575 27.81 20.86 -16.84
C LYS A 575 28.39 20.11 -15.65
N PHE A 576 28.24 18.79 -15.67
CA PHE A 576 28.71 17.90 -14.62
C PHE A 576 29.72 16.90 -15.16
N ASN A 577 30.75 16.61 -14.37
CA ASN A 577 31.71 15.56 -14.67
C ASN A 577 31.27 14.24 -13.99
N LEU A 578 30.74 13.30 -14.78
CA LEU A 578 30.33 11.97 -14.27
C LEU A 578 31.46 10.94 -14.34
N ASN A 579 32.68 11.33 -14.69
CA ASN A 579 33.87 10.50 -14.46
C ASN A 579 34.28 10.57 -12.98
N ASN A 580 33.39 10.08 -12.13
CA ASN A 580 33.52 10.11 -10.68
C ASN A 580 33.75 8.68 -10.17
N PRO A 581 34.78 8.41 -9.37
CA PRO A 581 35.08 7.07 -8.87
C PRO A 581 33.96 6.48 -7.99
N GLY A 582 33.09 7.32 -7.41
CA GLY A 582 31.90 6.87 -6.69
C GLY A 582 30.77 6.38 -7.60
N LEU A 583 30.86 6.60 -8.92
CA LEU A 583 29.85 6.16 -9.90
C LEU A 583 30.33 5.01 -10.79
N VAL A 584 31.63 4.97 -11.13
CA VAL A 584 32.16 4.00 -12.08
C VAL A 584 32.03 2.57 -11.52
N GLY A 585 31.34 1.71 -12.27
CA GLY A 585 31.11 0.31 -11.87
C GLY A 585 30.02 0.12 -10.82
N ARG A 586 29.31 1.19 -10.43
CA ARG A 586 28.17 1.14 -9.50
C ARG A 586 26.86 1.23 -10.27
N THR A 587 25.81 0.67 -9.70
CA THR A 587 24.46 0.80 -10.26
C THR A 587 23.84 2.10 -9.78
N ILE A 588 23.53 3.03 -10.67
CA ILE A 588 22.78 4.24 -10.30
C ILE A 588 21.32 3.86 -10.03
N ILE A 589 20.89 4.06 -8.78
CA ILE A 589 19.50 3.88 -8.34
C ILE A 589 18.68 5.13 -8.64
N SER A 590 19.25 6.31 -8.39
CA SER A 590 18.58 7.59 -8.55
C SER A 590 19.58 8.70 -8.82
N ALA A 591 19.23 9.66 -9.68
CA ALA A 591 19.99 10.89 -9.85
C ALA A 591 19.04 12.09 -9.94
N ARG A 592 19.25 13.11 -9.11
CA ARG A 592 18.39 14.31 -9.03
C ARG A 592 19.22 15.57 -9.08
N LEU A 593 18.84 16.51 -9.94
CA LEU A 593 19.39 17.87 -9.95
C LEU A 593 18.63 18.70 -8.92
N LYS A 594 19.33 19.23 -7.90
CA LYS A 594 18.77 20.14 -6.90
C LYS A 594 19.22 21.59 -7.17
N LEU A 595 18.26 22.51 -7.22
CA LEU A 595 18.45 23.94 -7.49
C LEU A 595 17.79 24.77 -6.39
N LYS A 596 18.32 25.96 -6.08
CA LYS A 596 17.75 26.86 -5.07
C LYS A 596 17.23 28.13 -5.71
N VAL A 597 15.95 28.43 -5.55
CA VAL A 597 15.28 29.58 -6.15
C VAL A 597 15.69 30.88 -5.45
N THR A 598 15.98 31.90 -6.26
CA THR A 598 16.36 33.26 -5.84
C THR A 598 15.40 34.33 -6.35
N ASN A 599 14.77 34.10 -7.49
CA ASN A 599 13.66 34.89 -8.00
C ASN A 599 12.50 33.96 -8.33
N GLU A 600 11.31 34.30 -7.87
CA GLU A 600 10.10 33.49 -8.01
C GLU A 600 9.42 33.63 -9.36
N SER A 601 8.73 32.58 -9.77
CA SER A 601 7.88 32.55 -10.96
C SER A 601 6.91 31.39 -10.82
N GLU A 602 5.77 31.46 -11.51
CA GLU A 602 4.83 30.33 -11.66
C GLU A 602 5.08 29.58 -12.99
N GLY A 603 5.93 30.13 -13.85
CA GLY A 603 6.13 29.64 -15.22
C GLY A 603 6.79 28.27 -15.28
N ILE A 604 6.34 27.43 -16.23
CA ILE A 604 6.91 26.11 -16.48
C ILE A 604 8.35 26.24 -16.99
N GLN A 605 9.24 25.44 -16.42
CA GLN A 605 10.64 25.33 -16.78
C GLN A 605 10.90 23.96 -17.43
N GLN A 606 11.71 23.93 -18.47
CA GLN A 606 12.07 22.69 -19.17
C GLN A 606 13.55 22.41 -19.02
N VAL A 607 13.89 21.22 -18.54
CA VAL A 607 15.28 20.74 -18.47
C VAL A 607 15.56 19.90 -19.70
N LYS A 608 16.58 20.28 -20.46
CA LYS A 608 16.93 19.69 -21.76
C LYS A 608 18.40 19.32 -21.81
N ALA A 609 18.72 18.33 -22.64
CA ALA A 609 20.11 17.95 -22.87
C ALA A 609 20.83 18.99 -23.75
N VAL A 610 22.12 19.16 -23.52
CA VAL A 610 23.03 19.91 -24.40
C VAL A 610 24.13 18.94 -24.83
N THR A 611 24.23 18.70 -26.14
CA THR A 611 25.13 17.69 -26.70
C THR A 611 26.60 18.13 -26.66
N ASP A 612 26.85 19.42 -26.83
CA ASP A 612 28.18 20.00 -26.70
C ASP A 612 28.54 20.14 -25.21
N THR A 613 29.56 19.41 -24.78
CA THR A 613 30.12 19.48 -23.42
C THR A 613 31.47 20.22 -23.38
N SER A 614 31.92 20.78 -24.49
CA SER A 614 33.23 21.45 -24.61
C SER A 614 33.22 22.89 -24.09
N TRP A 615 32.05 23.51 -24.01
CA TRP A 615 31.89 24.90 -23.58
C TRP A 615 32.47 25.17 -22.20
N LYS A 616 32.94 26.41 -21.99
CA LYS A 616 33.42 26.89 -20.70
C LYS A 616 32.56 28.04 -20.20
N GLU A 617 32.32 28.02 -18.89
CA GLU A 617 31.44 28.99 -18.23
C GLU A 617 31.83 30.45 -18.53
N ASN A 618 33.12 30.75 -18.65
CA ASN A 618 33.66 32.08 -18.87
C ASN A 618 33.78 32.47 -20.36
N GLU A 619 33.33 31.62 -21.28
CA GLU A 619 33.46 31.82 -22.73
C GLU A 619 32.11 31.96 -23.44
N ILE A 620 31.05 31.33 -22.90
CA ILE A 620 29.75 31.35 -23.57
C ILE A 620 28.98 32.65 -23.30
N THR A 621 28.33 33.12 -24.35
CA THR A 621 27.47 34.29 -24.46
C THR A 621 26.23 33.86 -25.23
N TYR A 622 25.22 34.72 -25.35
CA TYR A 622 24.05 34.36 -26.16
C TYR A 622 24.43 34.08 -27.63
N LEU A 623 25.45 34.74 -28.17
CA LEU A 623 25.84 34.62 -29.59
C LEU A 623 26.52 33.28 -29.93
N ASN A 624 27.23 32.66 -28.98
CA ASN A 624 28.00 31.43 -29.17
C ASN A 624 27.57 30.30 -28.22
N ARG A 625 26.36 30.39 -27.65
CA ARG A 625 25.82 29.37 -26.74
C ARG A 625 25.69 28.02 -27.45
N PRO A 626 25.94 26.90 -26.75
CA PRO A 626 25.61 25.56 -27.25
C PRO A 626 24.15 25.44 -27.68
N GLU A 627 23.88 24.58 -28.65
CA GLU A 627 22.52 24.28 -29.06
C GLU A 627 21.81 23.43 -27.99
N VAL A 628 20.59 23.83 -27.62
CA VAL A 628 19.75 23.10 -26.68
C VAL A 628 18.94 22.06 -27.45
N SER A 629 19.03 20.80 -27.05
CA SER A 629 18.28 19.71 -27.68
C SER A 629 16.77 19.92 -27.53
N SER A 630 15.99 19.47 -28.53
CA SER A 630 14.54 19.38 -28.41
C SER A 630 14.07 18.28 -27.45
N ALA A 631 14.96 17.33 -27.13
CA ALA A 631 14.67 16.24 -26.19
C ALA A 631 14.62 16.75 -24.74
N LYS A 632 13.44 16.65 -24.14
CA LYS A 632 13.17 17.00 -22.75
C LYS A 632 13.69 15.90 -21.81
N LEU A 633 14.49 16.29 -20.83
CA LEU A 633 14.94 15.41 -19.74
C LEU A 633 13.97 15.45 -18.56
N GLY A 634 13.34 16.61 -18.33
CA GLY A 634 12.34 16.82 -17.28
C GLY A 634 11.67 18.18 -17.43
N GLU A 635 10.63 18.41 -16.63
CA GLU A 635 9.98 19.72 -16.49
C GLU A 635 9.50 19.90 -15.06
N PHE A 636 9.34 21.16 -14.67
CA PHE A 636 8.77 21.54 -13.38
C PHE A 636 8.02 22.86 -13.54
N ASN A 637 7.00 23.07 -12.72
CA ASN A 637 6.36 24.39 -12.58
C ASN A 637 7.34 25.36 -11.94
N GLY A 638 7.02 26.65 -11.87
CA GLY A 638 7.90 27.60 -11.20
C GLY A 638 8.08 27.32 -9.69
N GLY A 639 8.58 28.30 -8.95
CA GLY A 639 8.78 28.17 -7.50
C GLY A 639 8.90 29.51 -6.81
N ASP A 640 8.67 29.52 -5.50
CA ASP A 640 8.78 30.70 -4.65
C ASP A 640 10.23 30.96 -4.26
N ARG A 641 10.53 32.20 -3.89
CA ARG A 641 11.88 32.55 -3.42
C ARG A 641 12.25 31.71 -2.19
N GLY A 642 13.35 30.99 -2.29
CA GLY A 642 13.85 30.11 -1.22
C GLY A 642 13.48 28.66 -1.42
N ASP A 643 12.67 28.31 -2.43
CA ASP A 643 12.36 26.92 -2.73
C ASP A 643 13.57 26.14 -3.21
N SER A 644 13.57 24.84 -2.92
CA SER A 644 14.50 23.88 -3.50
C SER A 644 13.78 23.04 -4.53
N ILE A 645 14.14 23.23 -5.80
CA ILE A 645 13.60 22.46 -6.92
C ILE A 645 14.46 21.23 -7.13
N GLU A 646 13.81 20.08 -7.29
CA GLU A 646 14.48 18.84 -7.70
C GLU A 646 13.93 18.32 -9.02
N VAL A 647 14.84 17.93 -9.92
CA VAL A 647 14.50 17.34 -11.21
C VAL A 647 15.15 15.97 -11.32
N VAL A 648 14.34 14.94 -11.56
CA VAL A 648 14.81 13.57 -11.73
C VAL A 648 15.51 13.41 -13.08
N LEU A 649 16.77 13.01 -13.05
CA LEU A 649 17.63 12.81 -14.22
C LEU A 649 18.24 11.40 -14.27
N THR A 650 17.70 10.44 -13.50
CA THR A 650 18.26 9.08 -13.32
C THR A 650 18.65 8.43 -14.64
N ASN A 651 17.74 8.30 -15.61
CA ASN A 651 18.03 7.64 -16.89
C ASN A 651 19.14 8.35 -17.69
N TYR A 652 19.14 9.68 -17.67
CA TYR A 652 20.15 10.48 -18.37
C TYR A 652 21.52 10.31 -17.73
N VAL A 653 21.60 10.38 -16.39
CA VAL A 653 22.86 10.22 -15.65
C VAL A 653 23.39 8.79 -15.76
N SER A 654 22.54 7.77 -15.61
CA SER A 654 22.90 6.35 -15.74
C SER A 654 23.51 6.01 -17.10
N SER A 655 22.95 6.56 -18.18
CA SER A 655 23.45 6.32 -19.54
C SER A 655 24.74 7.09 -19.88
N HIS A 656 25.17 8.02 -19.02
CA HIS A 656 26.32 8.91 -19.26
C HIS A 656 27.39 8.82 -18.16
N VAL A 657 27.41 7.75 -17.34
CA VAL A 657 28.50 7.52 -16.38
C VAL A 657 29.85 7.49 -17.10
N GLY A 658 30.87 8.10 -16.50
CA GLY A 658 32.23 8.12 -17.03
C GLY A 658 32.55 9.27 -18.00
N ARG A 659 31.63 10.19 -18.26
CA ARG A 659 31.85 11.34 -19.16
C ARG A 659 31.24 12.64 -18.62
N PHE A 660 31.48 13.75 -19.32
CA PHE A 660 30.75 14.98 -19.08
C PHE A 660 29.30 14.88 -19.55
N ILE A 661 28.39 15.48 -18.79
CA ILE A 661 27.04 15.80 -19.26
C ILE A 661 26.83 17.31 -19.22
N SER A 662 26.08 17.83 -20.18
CA SER A 662 25.58 19.20 -20.14
C SER A 662 24.06 19.22 -20.27
N ILE A 663 23.45 20.13 -19.52
CA ILE A 663 22.01 20.38 -19.51
C ILE A 663 21.76 21.88 -19.62
N ALA A 664 20.61 22.22 -20.18
CA ALA A 664 20.08 23.58 -20.19
C ALA A 664 18.69 23.62 -19.57
N ILE A 665 18.34 24.78 -19.01
CA ILE A 665 17.01 25.08 -18.51
C ILE A 665 16.49 26.30 -19.27
N ASP A 666 15.36 26.13 -19.94
CA ASP A 666 14.66 27.20 -20.67
C ASP A 666 13.19 27.28 -20.28
N SER A 667 12.54 28.39 -20.65
CA SER A 667 11.11 28.62 -20.40
C SER A 667 10.50 29.47 -21.51
N SER A 668 9.20 29.28 -21.74
CA SER A 668 8.37 30.18 -22.54
C SER A 668 7.70 31.27 -21.69
N SER A 669 7.79 31.20 -20.36
CA SER A 669 7.24 32.20 -19.44
C SER A 669 7.96 33.54 -19.58
N LYS A 670 7.22 34.65 -19.56
CA LYS A 670 7.81 36.01 -19.52
C LYS A 670 8.10 36.50 -18.09
N ASN A 671 7.78 35.67 -17.10
CA ASN A 671 8.19 35.89 -15.72
C ASN A 671 9.34 34.91 -15.42
N GLY A 672 10.55 35.43 -15.29
CA GLY A 672 11.76 34.63 -15.16
C GLY A 672 11.93 33.97 -13.78
N LEU A 673 12.49 32.76 -13.76
CA LEU A 673 12.85 32.02 -12.56
C LEU A 673 14.38 31.95 -12.46
N ASP A 674 14.91 32.40 -11.33
CA ASP A 674 16.37 32.45 -11.12
C ASP A 674 16.79 31.50 -10.01
N PHE A 675 17.94 30.85 -10.19
CA PHE A 675 18.53 29.96 -9.21
C PHE A 675 19.91 30.44 -8.73
N LYS A 676 20.33 29.97 -7.56
CA LYS A 676 21.74 30.06 -7.14
C LYS A 676 22.65 29.37 -8.16
N SER A 677 23.79 29.97 -8.47
CA SER A 677 24.86 29.35 -9.26
C SER A 677 25.92 28.69 -8.37
N LYS A 678 26.96 28.11 -8.96
CA LYS A 678 28.11 27.58 -8.21
C LYS A 678 28.97 28.67 -7.55
N GLU A 679 28.90 29.92 -8.01
CA GLU A 679 29.57 31.09 -7.41
C GLU A 679 28.92 31.47 -6.08
N ALA A 680 27.68 31.06 -5.83
CA ALA A 680 26.98 31.35 -4.58
C ALA A 680 27.72 30.78 -3.36
N ARG A 681 27.54 31.41 -2.19
CA ARG A 681 28.18 30.97 -0.94
C ARG A 681 27.60 29.69 -0.36
N SER A 682 26.31 29.43 -0.57
CA SER A 682 25.56 28.26 -0.12
C SER A 682 24.52 27.87 -1.15
N ASP A 683 23.92 26.68 -0.96
CA ASP A 683 22.77 26.20 -1.75
C ASP A 683 23.02 26.18 -3.26
N ARG A 684 24.27 25.86 -3.63
CA ARG A 684 24.74 25.70 -5.01
C ARG A 684 23.98 24.56 -5.70
N PRO A 685 23.84 24.62 -7.03
CA PRO A 685 23.35 23.50 -7.81
C PRO A 685 24.15 22.23 -7.51
N LYS A 686 23.47 21.10 -7.47
CA LYS A 686 24.12 19.80 -7.23
C LYS A 686 23.33 18.67 -7.86
N LEU A 687 24.06 17.68 -8.37
CA LEU A 687 23.54 16.40 -8.77
C LEU A 687 23.71 15.43 -7.60
N ILE A 688 22.59 15.00 -7.03
CA ILE A 688 22.54 14.02 -5.93
C ILE A 688 22.28 12.66 -6.57
N ILE A 689 23.19 11.71 -6.36
CA ILE A 689 23.13 10.39 -6.98
C ILE A 689 23.17 9.33 -5.88
N TYR A 690 22.25 8.37 -5.92
CA TYR A 690 22.28 7.18 -5.08
C TYR A 690 22.74 5.99 -5.90
N VAL A 691 23.73 5.26 -5.39
CA VAL A 691 24.35 4.12 -6.09
C VAL A 691 24.37 2.87 -5.23
N GLN A 692 24.39 1.70 -5.87
CA GLN A 692 24.62 0.42 -5.21
C GLN A 692 25.82 -0.30 -5.81
#